data_AF-A0AAW2L8A0-F1
#
_entry.id   AF-A0AAW2L8A0-F1
#
_cell.length_a   1.000
_cell.length_b   1.000
_cell.length_c   1.000
_cell.angle_alpha   90.00
_cell.angle_beta   90.00
_cell.angle_gamma   90.00
#
_symmetry.space_group_name_H-M   'P 1'
#
loop_
_entity.id
_entity.type
_entity.pdbx_description
1 polymer ?
#
loop_
_entity_poly.entity_id
_entity_poly.type
_entity_poly.pdbx_seq_one_letter_code
_entity_poly.pdbx_strand_id
1 'polypeptide(L)'
;MYLRAVVLFLLTWIAAAAYQHQKPPKSAKASVVFPVSGNVYPKGYYHVAINVGQPPKPYFFDIDTGSDLTWLQCDAPCVKCTPAPHSLYKPKGNLITCQDPLCVSLHGPGISNCRAPQEQCDYQVDYADHGSSLGVLVKDSFPIKFTNGSVVTPQLAFGCGYNQQVPDSAHLPYVDGVLGLGIGKPSILAQLRDMGLTKNVVGHCLSGKGGGFLFFGDDFLPKSGIVWKPVLSQSKHYSLGPADLQFGGQATNVKGLQIVFDSGSTYTYFSSQAYKGLVSVIKGDLNGKQLKDALEDKSLPLCWKGAKPFKSIRDVINYFKPLVLNFTNTTNIQLQLRPESYLIVTEHGNVCLGILDGGEVGLGNINVIGALVGLGAIHTMIFCLSINSTDRDNGQDFCLPYAANDDWSIIYRRQFHCPAHATIKEGREKELQKLEKQQQTVSCCLWRNGRGGFAHGHRRRHRQHNSHSLKLNSKGKNVVVSAAPSDSKATPWVEKYRPQSLDDVAAHRDIVETIDRLASGNRLPHLLLYGPPGTGKTSTVLALARKLYGNQLPNMVLELNASDDRGIDVVRQQIQDFASTQSISFGLDVPENGLKALVRLSNGDMRKALNILQSTHMASQQISEEAVYLCTGNPLPMDIEQISYWLLNEPFTTSCKRISEIKTRKGLALVDIVREVTMFVFKIKMPPDVRIHLINEMAEIEYRLSLACNDKLQLGSLVAAFTRARASLVAAAK
;
A
#
# COMPACT_ATOMS: atom_id res chain seq x y z
N MET A 1 -76.94 1.19 -17.30
CA MET A 1 -75.82 1.80 -16.56
C MET A 1 -74.98 0.80 -15.73
N TYR A 2 -75.52 -0.34 -15.29
CA TYR A 2 -74.75 -1.33 -14.53
C TYR A 2 -73.77 -2.20 -15.34
N LEU A 3 -73.98 -2.38 -16.65
CA LEU A 3 -73.11 -3.22 -17.49
C LEU A 3 -71.81 -2.53 -17.95
N ARG A 4 -71.75 -1.18 -17.95
CA ARG A 4 -70.53 -0.41 -18.26
C ARG A 4 -69.57 -0.30 -17.08
N ALA A 5 -70.05 -0.45 -15.84
CA ALA A 5 -69.21 -0.42 -14.64
C ALA A 5 -68.43 -1.73 -14.44
N VAL A 6 -69.00 -2.88 -14.83
CA VAL A 6 -68.37 -4.20 -14.66
C VAL A 6 -67.23 -4.44 -15.67
N VAL A 7 -67.36 -3.91 -16.89
CA VAL A 7 -66.30 -4.02 -17.92
C VAL A 7 -65.07 -3.15 -17.59
N LEU A 8 -65.26 -1.98 -16.96
CA LEU A 8 -64.14 -1.16 -16.46
C LEU A 8 -63.43 -1.79 -15.25
N PHE A 9 -64.15 -2.55 -14.42
CA PHE A 9 -63.57 -3.22 -13.25
C PHE A 9 -62.76 -4.48 -13.62
N LEU A 10 -63.13 -5.19 -14.69
CA LEU A 10 -62.39 -6.35 -15.19
C LEU A 10 -61.17 -5.98 -16.04
N LEU A 11 -61.22 -4.89 -16.82
CA LEU A 11 -60.07 -4.41 -17.60
C LEU A 11 -58.98 -3.78 -16.73
N THR A 12 -59.32 -3.21 -15.57
CA THR A 12 -58.33 -2.71 -14.60
C THR A 12 -57.66 -3.84 -13.82
N TRP A 13 -58.33 -4.98 -13.60
CA TRP A 13 -57.73 -6.16 -12.97
C TRP A 13 -56.82 -6.96 -13.92
N ILE A 14 -57.14 -7.05 -15.22
CA ILE A 14 -56.26 -7.71 -16.20
C ILE A 14 -55.02 -6.85 -16.50
N ALA A 15 -55.13 -5.52 -16.51
CA ALA A 15 -53.97 -4.63 -16.64
C ALA A 15 -53.09 -4.59 -15.38
N ALA A 16 -53.67 -4.71 -14.18
CA ALA A 16 -52.91 -4.77 -12.92
C ALA A 16 -52.21 -6.13 -12.70
N ALA A 17 -52.72 -7.22 -13.28
CA ALA A 17 -52.07 -8.52 -13.24
C ALA A 17 -50.94 -8.68 -14.30
N ALA A 18 -50.97 -7.89 -15.38
CA ALA A 18 -49.92 -7.88 -16.42
C ALA A 18 -48.84 -6.80 -16.19
N TYR A 19 -49.02 -5.88 -15.24
CA TYR A 19 -48.02 -4.91 -14.80
C TYR A 19 -47.48 -5.25 -13.41
N GLN A 20 -47.16 -6.53 -13.17
CA GLN A 20 -46.03 -6.79 -12.29
C GLN A 20 -44.80 -6.35 -13.07
N HIS A 21 -44.26 -5.18 -12.72
CA HIS A 21 -42.81 -5.02 -12.81
C HIS A 21 -42.23 -6.32 -12.26
N GLN A 22 -41.61 -7.10 -13.13
CA GLN A 22 -40.66 -8.10 -12.68
C GLN A 22 -39.74 -7.31 -11.76
N LYS A 23 -39.96 -7.41 -10.44
CA LYS A 23 -38.92 -7.07 -9.48
C LYS A 23 -37.73 -7.84 -10.04
N PRO A 24 -36.63 -7.17 -10.42
CA PRO A 24 -35.45 -7.90 -10.82
C PRO A 24 -35.25 -8.96 -9.75
N PRO A 25 -34.94 -10.21 -10.14
CA PRO A 25 -34.65 -11.25 -9.15
C PRO A 25 -33.75 -10.60 -8.10
N LYS A 26 -33.94 -10.91 -6.81
CA LYS A 26 -33.06 -10.45 -5.73
C LYS A 26 -31.64 -10.99 -6.01
N SER A 27 -30.97 -10.44 -7.00
CA SER A 27 -29.59 -10.67 -7.32
C SER A 27 -28.88 -9.99 -6.18
N ALA A 28 -28.07 -10.73 -5.44
CA ALA A 28 -27.17 -10.13 -4.49
C ALA A 28 -26.40 -9.03 -5.25
N LYS A 29 -26.66 -7.76 -4.88
CA LYS A 29 -25.94 -6.62 -5.45
C LYS A 29 -24.45 -6.91 -5.25
N ALA A 30 -23.70 -6.89 -6.33
CA ALA A 30 -22.28 -7.24 -6.30
C ALA A 30 -21.45 -5.96 -6.44
N SER A 31 -20.19 -6.05 -6.05
CA SER A 31 -19.25 -4.95 -6.24
C SER A 31 -18.47 -5.09 -7.55
N VAL A 32 -17.86 -4.01 -7.97
CA VAL A 32 -16.98 -3.91 -9.14
C VAL A 32 -15.67 -3.28 -8.67
N VAL A 33 -14.53 -3.74 -9.19
CA VAL A 33 -13.22 -3.17 -8.88
C VAL A 33 -12.48 -2.85 -10.18
N PHE A 34 -11.92 -1.65 -10.24
CA PHE A 34 -11.06 -1.18 -11.30
C PHE A 34 -9.64 -0.96 -10.74
N PRO A 35 -8.60 -1.54 -11.35
CA PRO A 35 -7.23 -1.18 -11.03
C PRO A 35 -7.00 0.27 -11.46
N VAL A 36 -6.39 1.06 -10.57
CA VAL A 36 -6.03 2.45 -10.84
C VAL A 36 -4.58 2.51 -11.27
N SER A 37 -4.30 3.34 -12.28
CA SER A 37 -2.97 3.68 -12.77
C SER A 37 -2.73 5.18 -12.65
N GLY A 38 -1.46 5.61 -12.65
CA GLY A 38 -1.09 7.01 -12.45
C GLY A 38 -0.34 7.23 -11.14
N ASN A 39 0.00 8.47 -10.85
CA ASN A 39 0.65 8.90 -9.61
C ASN A 39 0.46 10.41 -9.40
N VAL A 40 0.64 10.87 -8.17
CA VAL A 40 0.56 12.30 -7.84
C VAL A 40 1.75 13.10 -8.37
N TYR A 41 2.93 12.48 -8.47
CA TYR A 41 4.11 13.11 -9.05
C TYR A 41 5.00 12.04 -9.69
N PRO A 42 5.58 12.27 -10.88
CA PRO A 42 5.49 13.51 -11.67
C PRO A 42 4.26 13.63 -12.57
N LYS A 43 3.40 12.60 -12.71
CA LYS A 43 2.28 12.65 -13.67
C LYS A 43 1.17 13.59 -13.23
N GLY A 44 0.82 13.55 -11.95
CA GLY A 44 -0.19 14.45 -11.39
C GLY A 44 -1.63 14.10 -11.78
N TYR A 45 -1.96 12.82 -11.98
CA TYR A 45 -3.35 12.34 -12.18
C TYR A 45 -3.46 10.82 -12.00
N TYR A 46 -4.70 10.31 -11.85
CA TYR A 46 -5.02 8.90 -11.71
C TYR A 46 -6.17 8.49 -12.63
N HIS A 47 -6.01 7.37 -13.34
CA HIS A 47 -7.02 6.89 -14.28
C HIS A 47 -7.34 5.41 -14.09
N VAL A 48 -8.51 5.02 -14.58
CA VAL A 48 -8.94 3.63 -14.73
C VAL A 48 -9.17 3.29 -16.20
N ALA A 49 -8.93 2.03 -16.55
CA ALA A 49 -9.27 1.52 -17.88
C ALA A 49 -10.68 0.90 -17.86
N ILE A 50 -11.58 1.43 -18.68
CA ILE A 50 -12.95 0.94 -18.82
C ILE A 50 -13.24 0.64 -20.30
N ASN A 51 -13.88 -0.49 -20.56
CA ASN A 51 -14.26 -0.88 -21.90
C ASN A 51 -15.61 -0.27 -22.29
N VAL A 52 -15.70 0.30 -23.50
CA VAL A 52 -16.91 0.92 -24.05
C VAL A 52 -17.18 0.43 -25.47
N GLY A 53 -18.45 0.19 -25.79
CA GLY A 53 -18.96 -0.11 -27.12
C GLY A 53 -19.02 -1.59 -27.51
N GLN A 54 -19.48 -1.83 -28.75
CA GLN A 54 -19.47 -3.16 -29.39
C GLN A 54 -18.80 -3.07 -30.79
N PRO A 55 -17.66 -3.77 -31.02
CA PRO A 55 -16.89 -4.54 -30.05
C PRO A 55 -16.30 -3.65 -28.93
N PRO A 56 -16.04 -4.21 -27.73
CA PRO A 56 -15.56 -3.42 -26.61
C PRO A 56 -14.14 -2.91 -26.85
N LYS A 57 -13.93 -1.61 -26.60
CA LYS A 57 -12.63 -0.94 -26.69
C LYS A 57 -12.25 -0.32 -25.35
N PRO A 58 -10.98 -0.46 -24.91
CA PRO A 58 -10.52 0.16 -23.67
C PRO A 58 -10.34 1.67 -23.85
N TYR A 59 -10.70 2.42 -22.81
CA TYR A 59 -10.43 3.85 -22.68
C TYR A 59 -9.97 4.16 -21.26
N PHE A 60 -9.08 5.14 -21.13
CA PHE A 60 -8.57 5.65 -19.88
C PHE A 60 -9.38 6.86 -19.45
N PHE A 61 -9.96 6.76 -18.25
CA PHE A 61 -10.74 7.84 -17.66
C PHE A 61 -10.04 8.36 -16.41
N ASP A 62 -9.83 9.66 -16.34
CA ASP A 62 -9.41 10.34 -15.11
C ASP A 62 -10.52 10.25 -14.06
N ILE A 63 -10.16 9.98 -12.81
CA ILE A 63 -11.15 9.70 -11.75
C ILE A 63 -11.58 11.02 -11.12
N ASP A 64 -12.87 11.37 -11.22
CA ASP A 64 -13.35 12.67 -10.80
C ASP A 64 -14.63 12.56 -9.95
N THR A 65 -14.51 12.83 -8.64
CA THR A 65 -15.67 12.92 -7.73
C THR A 65 -16.25 14.34 -7.62
N GLY A 66 -15.61 15.32 -8.25
CA GLY A 66 -16.05 16.71 -8.34
C GLY A 66 -17.12 16.95 -9.41
N SER A 67 -17.23 16.07 -10.42
CA SER A 67 -18.24 16.17 -11.49
C SER A 67 -19.15 14.93 -11.60
N ASP A 68 -20.38 15.13 -12.06
CA ASP A 68 -21.39 14.06 -12.18
C ASP A 68 -21.25 13.24 -13.47
N LEU A 69 -21.00 13.89 -14.61
CA LEU A 69 -21.09 13.27 -15.92
C LEU A 69 -19.76 12.61 -16.31
N THR A 70 -19.79 11.31 -16.57
CA THR A 70 -18.70 10.64 -17.29
C THR A 70 -18.75 11.03 -18.76
N TRP A 71 -17.61 11.42 -19.33
CA TRP A 71 -17.50 11.71 -20.76
C TRP A 71 -16.19 11.19 -21.37
N LEU A 72 -16.22 10.98 -22.68
CA LEU A 72 -15.15 10.44 -23.50
C LEU A 72 -14.98 11.29 -24.75
N GLN A 73 -13.73 11.56 -25.15
CA GLN A 73 -13.47 12.26 -26.39
C GLN A 73 -13.95 11.43 -27.58
N CYS A 74 -14.70 12.07 -28.48
CA CYS A 74 -15.34 11.38 -29.58
C CYS A 74 -15.24 12.13 -30.92
N ASP A 75 -15.34 11.34 -31.98
CA ASP A 75 -15.35 11.78 -33.38
C ASP A 75 -16.81 12.00 -33.81
N ALA A 76 -17.36 13.15 -33.42
CA ALA A 76 -18.73 13.54 -33.67
C ALA A 76 -18.93 14.93 -34.30
N PRO A 77 -18.24 15.30 -35.39
CA PRO A 77 -16.79 15.33 -35.59
C PRO A 77 -16.08 16.12 -34.50
N CYS A 78 -14.84 15.75 -34.16
CA CYS A 78 -14.09 16.53 -33.18
C CYS A 78 -13.75 17.94 -33.69
N VAL A 79 -14.17 18.97 -32.95
CA VAL A 79 -13.85 20.39 -33.20
C VAL A 79 -12.52 20.77 -32.54
N LYS A 80 -12.35 20.40 -31.26
CA LYS A 80 -11.11 20.61 -30.50
C LYS A 80 -10.98 19.44 -29.52
N CYS A 81 -9.99 18.58 -29.72
CA CYS A 81 -9.70 17.46 -28.83
C CYS A 81 -8.25 17.51 -28.39
N THR A 82 -7.99 16.99 -27.20
CA THR A 82 -6.65 16.87 -26.63
C THR A 82 -6.00 15.56 -27.05
N PRO A 83 -4.66 15.46 -27.04
CA PRO A 83 -3.97 14.20 -27.28
C PRO A 83 -4.41 13.11 -26.30
N ALA A 84 -4.79 11.95 -26.83
CA ALA A 84 -5.32 10.83 -26.06
C ALA A 84 -4.59 9.52 -26.39
N PRO A 85 -4.58 8.53 -25.47
CA PRO A 85 -3.94 7.25 -25.68
C PRO A 85 -4.66 6.34 -26.68
N HIS A 86 -5.98 6.48 -26.84
CA HIS A 86 -6.77 5.67 -27.77
C HIS A 86 -7.42 6.52 -28.87
N SER A 87 -7.87 5.85 -29.94
CA SER A 87 -8.64 6.48 -31.01
C SER A 87 -9.96 7.01 -30.47
N LEU A 88 -10.36 8.21 -30.88
CA LEU A 88 -11.64 8.81 -30.52
C LEU A 88 -12.82 7.83 -30.65
N TYR A 89 -13.72 7.86 -29.68
CA TYR A 89 -14.96 7.09 -29.74
C TYR A 89 -15.82 7.55 -30.90
N LYS A 90 -16.50 6.61 -31.57
CA LYS A 90 -17.36 6.91 -32.73
C LYS A 90 -18.80 6.56 -32.38
N PRO A 91 -19.70 7.54 -32.22
CA PRO A 91 -21.10 7.26 -31.98
C PRO A 91 -21.73 6.53 -33.17
N LYS A 92 -22.67 5.62 -32.91
CA LYS A 92 -23.33 4.78 -33.92
C LYS A 92 -24.83 4.74 -33.70
N GLY A 93 -25.51 5.82 -34.09
CA GLY A 93 -26.98 5.90 -34.00
C GLY A 93 -27.53 5.77 -32.57
N ASN A 94 -26.74 6.16 -31.57
CA ASN A 94 -26.99 5.91 -30.15
C ASN A 94 -27.03 7.19 -29.32
N LEU A 95 -27.52 8.27 -29.94
CA LEU A 95 -27.73 9.57 -29.30
C LEU A 95 -28.89 9.49 -28.32
N ILE A 96 -28.75 10.20 -27.20
CA ILE A 96 -29.82 10.41 -26.22
C ILE A 96 -30.55 11.71 -26.58
N THR A 97 -31.88 11.64 -26.60
CA THR A 97 -32.74 12.80 -26.86
C THR A 97 -33.06 13.58 -25.60
N CYS A 98 -33.50 14.82 -25.73
CA CYS A 98 -33.84 15.68 -24.60
C CYS A 98 -35.00 15.19 -23.72
N GLN A 99 -35.88 14.33 -24.24
CA GLN A 99 -36.93 13.69 -23.45
C GLN A 99 -36.39 12.65 -22.44
N ASP A 100 -35.16 12.16 -22.61
CA ASP A 100 -34.60 11.13 -21.74
C ASP A 100 -34.45 11.67 -20.29
N PRO A 101 -34.88 10.91 -19.27
CA PRO A 101 -34.76 11.33 -17.87
C PRO A 101 -33.35 11.72 -17.43
N LEU A 102 -32.31 11.11 -18.01
CA LEU A 102 -30.91 11.46 -17.71
C LEU A 102 -30.55 12.84 -18.25
N CYS A 103 -31.00 13.18 -19.46
CA CYS A 103 -30.83 14.52 -20.02
C CYS A 103 -31.51 15.59 -19.16
N VAL A 104 -32.77 15.35 -18.78
CA VAL A 104 -33.52 16.25 -17.89
C VAL A 104 -32.81 16.44 -16.56
N SER A 105 -32.23 15.36 -16.01
CA SER A 105 -31.48 15.45 -14.75
C SER A 105 -30.16 16.21 -14.86
N LEU A 106 -29.53 16.21 -16.04
CA LEU A 106 -28.26 16.89 -16.29
C LEU A 106 -28.43 18.42 -16.32
N HIS A 107 -29.49 18.92 -16.95
CA HIS A 107 -29.73 20.35 -17.04
C HIS A 107 -30.57 20.94 -15.89
N GLY A 108 -31.34 20.09 -15.20
CA GLY A 108 -32.25 20.51 -14.14
C GLY A 108 -33.62 21.00 -14.66
N PRO A 109 -34.60 21.16 -13.75
CA PRO A 109 -35.95 21.57 -14.14
C PRO A 109 -35.99 23.01 -14.66
N GLY A 110 -36.50 23.20 -15.89
CA GLY A 110 -36.73 24.52 -16.49
C GLY A 110 -35.55 25.12 -17.25
N ILE A 111 -34.39 24.44 -17.29
CA ILE A 111 -33.23 24.83 -18.09
C ILE A 111 -33.11 23.78 -19.20
N SER A 112 -33.92 23.86 -20.25
CA SER A 112 -33.69 23.01 -21.43
C SER A 112 -32.99 23.84 -22.49
N ASN A 113 -31.73 23.52 -22.78
CA ASN A 113 -31.04 24.01 -23.99
C ASN A 113 -31.69 23.45 -25.27
N CYS A 114 -32.62 22.52 -25.13
CA CYS A 114 -33.38 21.93 -26.22
C CYS A 114 -34.64 22.73 -26.52
N ARG A 115 -34.88 22.98 -27.80
CA ARG A 115 -36.10 23.63 -28.32
C ARG A 115 -37.23 22.62 -28.50
N ALA A 116 -36.91 21.34 -28.72
CA ALA A 116 -37.91 20.27 -28.85
C ALA A 116 -37.49 18.95 -28.16
N PRO A 117 -38.44 18.11 -27.71
CA PRO A 117 -38.15 16.88 -26.96
C PRO A 117 -37.29 15.85 -27.71
N GLN A 118 -37.42 15.80 -29.03
CA GLN A 118 -36.71 14.89 -29.93
C GLN A 118 -35.31 15.36 -30.36
N GLU A 119 -34.90 16.57 -29.96
CA GLU A 119 -33.54 17.04 -30.23
C GLU A 119 -32.52 16.24 -29.42
N GLN A 120 -31.27 16.24 -29.90
CA GLN A 120 -30.16 15.62 -29.18
C GLN A 120 -29.91 16.33 -27.85
N CYS A 121 -29.51 15.58 -26.84
CA CYS A 121 -29.14 16.14 -25.55
C CYS A 121 -27.68 16.61 -25.58
N ASP A 122 -27.47 17.91 -25.76
CA ASP A 122 -26.15 18.54 -25.64
C ASP A 122 -25.75 18.66 -24.16
N TYR A 123 -24.46 18.61 -23.85
CA TYR A 123 -23.96 18.89 -22.51
C TYR A 123 -22.75 19.83 -22.55
N GLN A 124 -22.57 20.59 -21.47
CA GLN A 124 -21.34 21.31 -21.17
C GLN A 124 -20.97 21.05 -19.71
N VAL A 125 -19.71 20.65 -19.48
CA VAL A 125 -19.10 20.56 -18.15
C VAL A 125 -17.98 21.60 -18.09
N ASP A 126 -18.03 22.48 -17.10
CA ASP A 126 -16.97 23.46 -16.83
C ASP A 126 -16.23 23.06 -15.55
N TYR A 127 -14.91 23.13 -15.60
CA TYR A 127 -14.00 22.75 -14.52
C TYR A 127 -13.40 23.98 -13.84
N ALA A 128 -12.94 23.82 -12.60
CA ALA A 128 -12.38 24.91 -11.80
C ALA A 128 -11.12 25.52 -12.42
N ASP A 129 -10.33 24.72 -13.13
CA ASP A 129 -9.13 25.14 -13.84
C ASP A 129 -9.41 25.91 -15.15
N HIS A 130 -10.66 26.35 -15.37
CA HIS A 130 -11.15 26.97 -16.60
C HIS A 130 -11.16 26.05 -17.82
N GLY A 131 -10.94 24.75 -17.64
CA GLY A 131 -11.20 23.75 -18.65
C GLY A 131 -12.71 23.53 -18.85
N SER A 132 -13.11 23.08 -20.03
CA SER A 132 -14.48 22.62 -20.27
C SER A 132 -14.58 21.55 -21.33
N SER A 133 -15.60 20.70 -21.21
CA SER A 133 -16.00 19.72 -22.22
C SER A 133 -17.40 20.04 -22.72
N LEU A 134 -17.53 20.23 -24.03
CA LEU A 134 -18.80 20.34 -24.74
C LEU A 134 -19.02 19.09 -25.62
N GLY A 135 -20.23 18.56 -25.61
CA GLY A 135 -20.56 17.34 -26.34
C GLY A 135 -22.05 17.02 -26.40
N VAL A 136 -22.36 15.78 -26.76
CA VAL A 136 -23.71 15.20 -26.75
C VAL A 136 -23.78 13.97 -25.86
N LEU A 137 -24.91 13.69 -25.25
CA LEU A 137 -25.12 12.42 -24.55
C LEU A 137 -25.37 11.29 -25.54
N VAL A 138 -24.70 10.17 -25.29
CA VAL A 138 -24.86 8.91 -26.00
C VAL A 138 -25.10 7.77 -25.02
N LYS A 139 -25.67 6.67 -25.49
CA LYS A 139 -25.86 5.45 -24.71
C LYS A 139 -25.19 4.28 -25.39
N ASP A 140 -24.27 3.60 -24.72
CA ASP A 140 -23.61 2.42 -25.30
C ASP A 140 -23.31 1.37 -24.22
N SER A 141 -22.75 0.25 -24.68
CA SER A 141 -22.44 -0.96 -23.93
C SER A 141 -21.18 -0.78 -23.09
N PHE A 142 -21.27 -1.07 -21.79
CA PHE A 142 -20.13 -1.10 -20.87
C PHE A 142 -20.00 -2.51 -20.29
N PRO A 143 -19.17 -3.41 -20.86
CA PRO A 143 -18.95 -4.72 -20.26
C PRO A 143 -18.20 -4.58 -18.93
N ILE A 144 -18.86 -4.94 -17.84
CA ILE A 144 -18.38 -4.82 -16.47
C ILE A 144 -18.30 -6.21 -15.83
N LYS A 145 -17.13 -6.52 -15.27
CA LYS A 145 -16.88 -7.73 -14.49
C LYS A 145 -17.07 -7.45 -13.00
N PHE A 146 -17.98 -8.18 -12.37
CA PHE A 146 -18.28 -8.06 -10.94
C PHE A 146 -17.41 -8.99 -10.09
N THR A 147 -17.33 -8.70 -8.79
CA THR A 147 -16.56 -9.48 -7.79
C THR A 147 -17.00 -10.92 -7.67
N ASN A 148 -18.28 -11.21 -7.94
CA ASN A 148 -18.83 -12.56 -7.95
C ASN A 148 -18.47 -13.35 -9.23
N GLY A 149 -17.67 -12.77 -10.13
CA GLY A 149 -17.24 -13.37 -11.39
C GLY A 149 -18.18 -13.17 -12.57
N SER A 150 -19.39 -12.62 -12.36
CA SER A 150 -20.32 -12.34 -13.45
C SER A 150 -19.82 -11.20 -14.33
N VAL A 151 -20.17 -11.25 -15.62
CA VAL A 151 -19.93 -10.16 -16.57
C VAL A 151 -21.28 -9.70 -17.08
N VAL A 152 -21.60 -8.43 -16.85
CA VAL A 152 -22.84 -7.80 -17.34
C VAL A 152 -22.43 -6.67 -18.28
N THR A 153 -23.19 -6.47 -19.35
CA THR A 153 -22.94 -5.40 -20.32
C THR A 153 -24.10 -4.39 -20.31
N PRO A 154 -24.24 -3.57 -19.25
CA PRO A 154 -25.27 -2.54 -19.19
C PRO A 154 -25.11 -1.50 -20.30
N GLN A 155 -26.24 -0.90 -20.69
CA GLN A 155 -26.31 0.26 -21.57
C GLN A 155 -26.25 1.54 -20.73
N LEU A 156 -25.08 2.16 -20.63
CA LEU A 156 -24.87 3.36 -19.82
C LEU A 156 -24.82 4.61 -20.69
N ALA A 157 -25.39 5.69 -20.17
CA ALA A 157 -25.30 7.02 -20.76
C ALA A 157 -23.99 7.69 -20.34
N PHE A 158 -23.34 8.37 -21.28
CA PHE A 158 -22.13 9.15 -21.05
C PHE A 158 -22.01 10.26 -22.11
N GLY A 159 -21.15 11.23 -21.86
CA GLY A 159 -20.85 12.31 -22.79
C GLY A 159 -19.92 11.87 -23.92
N CYS A 160 -20.32 12.11 -25.16
CA CYS A 160 -19.47 12.12 -26.34
C CYS A 160 -18.95 13.55 -26.52
N GLY A 161 -17.76 13.83 -26.00
CA GLY A 161 -17.15 15.16 -25.99
C GLY A 161 -16.37 15.44 -27.27
N TYR A 162 -16.78 16.43 -28.05
CA TYR A 162 -16.13 16.77 -29.32
C TYR A 162 -15.45 18.15 -29.29
N ASN A 163 -15.60 18.93 -28.21
CA ASN A 163 -14.94 20.22 -28.06
C ASN A 163 -14.44 20.42 -26.61
N GLN A 164 -13.12 20.35 -26.44
CA GLN A 164 -12.41 20.47 -25.17
C GLN A 164 -11.69 21.82 -25.12
N GLN A 165 -12.07 22.68 -24.19
CA GLN A 165 -11.34 23.90 -23.88
C GLN A 165 -10.39 23.63 -22.73
N VAL A 166 -9.13 24.01 -22.91
CA VAL A 166 -8.08 23.84 -21.90
C VAL A 166 -7.18 25.07 -21.96
N PRO A 167 -6.76 25.64 -20.82
CA PRO A 167 -5.74 26.69 -20.77
C PRO A 167 -4.38 26.21 -21.30
N ASP A 168 -3.65 27.09 -22.00
CA ASP A 168 -2.35 26.77 -22.62
C ASP A 168 -1.25 26.39 -21.60
N SER A 169 -1.41 26.77 -20.33
CA SER A 169 -0.46 26.50 -19.24
C SER A 169 -0.78 25.25 -18.41
N ALA A 170 -1.87 24.54 -18.71
CA ALA A 170 -2.32 23.41 -17.90
C ALA A 170 -1.57 22.11 -18.27
N HIS A 171 -1.03 21.42 -17.27
CA HIS A 171 -0.56 20.05 -17.43
C HIS A 171 -1.75 19.12 -17.53
N LEU A 172 -2.08 18.72 -18.76
CA LEU A 172 -3.22 17.85 -19.04
C LEU A 172 -2.95 16.38 -18.69
N PRO A 173 -3.90 15.69 -18.05
CA PRO A 173 -3.90 14.24 -17.98
C PRO A 173 -3.87 13.62 -19.38
N TYR A 174 -2.95 12.69 -19.63
CA TYR A 174 -2.93 11.91 -20.87
C TYR A 174 -3.91 10.74 -20.75
N VAL A 175 -5.19 11.04 -20.97
CA VAL A 175 -6.37 10.16 -20.84
C VAL A 175 -7.35 10.39 -21.99
N ASP A 176 -8.34 9.53 -22.15
CA ASP A 176 -9.36 9.64 -23.21
C ASP A 176 -10.60 10.45 -22.77
N GLY A 177 -10.80 10.62 -21.47
CA GLY A 177 -11.94 11.34 -20.89
C GLY A 177 -11.93 11.35 -19.37
N VAL A 178 -13.06 11.72 -18.77
CA VAL A 178 -13.23 11.86 -17.32
C VAL A 178 -14.35 10.93 -16.84
N LEU A 179 -14.09 10.18 -15.77
CA LEU A 179 -15.05 9.35 -15.05
C LEU A 179 -15.69 10.18 -13.94
N GLY A 180 -16.81 10.83 -14.25
CA GLY A 180 -17.62 11.56 -13.29
C GLY A 180 -18.29 10.63 -12.26
N LEU A 181 -18.01 10.88 -10.99
CA LEU A 181 -18.43 10.11 -9.81
C LEU A 181 -19.14 10.99 -8.77
N GLY A 182 -19.63 12.15 -9.19
CA GLY A 182 -20.44 13.05 -8.38
C GLY A 182 -21.78 12.44 -7.95
N ILE A 183 -22.54 13.21 -7.16
CA ILE A 183 -23.76 12.76 -6.48
C ILE A 183 -24.97 12.73 -7.43
N GLY A 184 -24.85 13.36 -8.60
CA GLY A 184 -25.90 13.49 -9.59
C GLY A 184 -26.31 12.18 -10.25
N LYS A 185 -27.56 12.15 -10.74
CA LYS A 185 -28.15 11.00 -11.46
C LYS A 185 -27.40 10.59 -12.75
N PRO A 186 -26.76 11.51 -13.50
CA PRO A 186 -25.99 11.13 -14.69
C PRO A 186 -24.75 10.27 -14.41
N SER A 187 -24.25 10.20 -13.17
CA SER A 187 -23.04 9.44 -12.86
C SER A 187 -23.22 7.94 -13.13
N ILE A 188 -22.13 7.29 -13.59
CA ILE A 188 -22.17 5.85 -13.90
C ILE A 188 -22.58 5.03 -12.68
N LEU A 189 -22.15 5.43 -11.48
CA LEU A 189 -22.53 4.77 -10.23
C LEU A 189 -24.05 4.83 -9.99
N ALA A 190 -24.66 6.01 -10.17
CA ALA A 190 -26.10 6.18 -10.00
C ALA A 190 -26.89 5.35 -11.03
N GLN A 191 -26.43 5.30 -12.28
CA GLN A 191 -27.04 4.47 -13.32
C GLN A 191 -26.96 2.97 -12.98
N LEU A 192 -25.80 2.47 -12.53
CA LEU A 192 -25.64 1.06 -12.12
C LEU A 192 -26.51 0.70 -10.91
N ARG A 193 -26.65 1.62 -9.95
CA ARG A 193 -27.57 1.47 -8.80
C ARG A 193 -29.02 1.38 -9.25
N ASP A 194 -29.45 2.25 -10.16
CA ASP A 194 -30.83 2.31 -10.64
C ASP A 194 -31.21 1.05 -11.44
N MET A 195 -30.22 0.43 -12.10
CA MET A 195 -30.35 -0.89 -12.71
C MET A 195 -30.30 -2.05 -11.71
N GLY A 196 -30.06 -1.78 -10.42
CA GLY A 196 -29.96 -2.78 -9.37
C GLY A 196 -28.68 -3.61 -9.38
N LEU A 197 -27.66 -3.21 -10.14
CA LEU A 197 -26.42 -3.98 -10.34
C LEU A 197 -25.44 -3.81 -9.17
N THR A 198 -25.32 -2.58 -8.64
CA THR A 198 -24.45 -2.24 -7.52
C THR A 198 -25.23 -1.57 -6.38
N LYS A 199 -24.60 -1.52 -5.21
CA LYS A 199 -24.97 -0.53 -4.18
C LYS A 199 -24.46 0.84 -4.61
N ASN A 200 -25.08 1.89 -4.08
CA ASN A 200 -24.66 3.27 -4.36
C ASN A 200 -23.48 3.66 -3.47
N VAL A 201 -22.42 2.86 -3.58
CA VAL A 201 -21.21 3.02 -2.81
C VAL A 201 -20.07 3.15 -3.80
N VAL A 202 -19.25 4.19 -3.63
CA VAL A 202 -17.99 4.31 -4.35
C VAL A 202 -16.88 4.51 -3.34
N GLY A 203 -15.75 3.87 -3.60
CA GLY A 203 -14.53 4.21 -2.90
C GLY A 203 -13.28 4.00 -3.72
N HIS A 204 -12.24 4.74 -3.38
CA HIS A 204 -10.95 4.64 -4.03
C HIS A 204 -9.83 4.61 -2.99
N CYS A 205 -8.75 3.91 -3.36
CA CYS A 205 -7.51 3.85 -2.61
C CYS A 205 -6.37 4.16 -3.59
N LEU A 206 -5.77 5.34 -3.44
CA LEU A 206 -4.72 5.86 -4.32
C LEU A 206 -3.37 5.78 -3.60
N SER A 207 -2.34 5.28 -4.28
CA SER A 207 -1.00 5.11 -3.71
C SER A 207 -0.06 6.24 -4.12
N GLY A 208 0.68 6.81 -3.17
CA GLY A 208 1.59 7.93 -3.44
C GLY A 208 2.80 7.55 -4.30
N LYS A 209 3.10 6.26 -4.39
CA LYS A 209 4.10 5.70 -5.34
C LYS A 209 3.50 5.37 -6.71
N GLY A 210 2.21 5.63 -6.88
CA GLY A 210 1.41 5.29 -8.04
C GLY A 210 0.54 4.05 -7.85
N GLY A 211 -0.50 3.98 -8.68
CA GLY A 211 -1.50 2.92 -8.72
C GLY A 211 -2.56 2.99 -7.62
N GLY A 212 -3.35 1.94 -7.50
CA GLY A 212 -4.44 1.87 -6.53
C GLY A 212 -5.61 1.01 -6.99
N PHE A 213 -6.77 1.20 -6.38
CA PHE A 213 -8.02 0.62 -6.85
C PHE A 213 -9.19 1.59 -6.64
N LEU A 214 -10.18 1.51 -7.54
CA LEU A 214 -11.49 2.14 -7.44
C LEU A 214 -12.51 1.00 -7.36
N PHE A 215 -13.53 1.13 -6.53
CA PHE A 215 -14.60 0.15 -6.45
C PHE A 215 -15.97 0.80 -6.39
N PHE A 216 -16.95 0.10 -6.95
CA PHE A 216 -18.38 0.39 -6.80
C PHE A 216 -19.03 -0.76 -6.03
N GLY A 217 -19.88 -0.47 -5.05
CA GLY A 217 -20.48 -1.46 -4.15
C GLY A 217 -19.84 -1.49 -2.76
N ASP A 218 -20.35 -2.34 -1.88
CA ASP A 218 -20.03 -2.38 -0.45
C ASP A 218 -19.16 -3.58 -0.02
N ASP A 219 -18.76 -4.48 -0.93
CA ASP A 219 -17.97 -5.68 -0.60
C ASP A 219 -16.58 -5.36 -0.01
N PHE A 220 -16.05 -4.17 -0.33
CA PHE A 220 -14.71 -3.72 0.07
C PHE A 220 -14.72 -2.78 1.26
N LEU A 221 -15.89 -2.51 1.85
CA LEU A 221 -15.96 -1.70 3.07
C LEU A 221 -15.39 -2.48 4.26
N PRO A 222 -14.41 -1.93 4.99
CA PRO A 222 -13.94 -2.57 6.21
C PRO A 222 -15.05 -2.64 7.26
N LYS A 223 -15.07 -3.75 8.02
CA LYS A 223 -16.12 -4.03 9.02
C LYS A 223 -16.02 -3.16 10.28
N SER A 224 -14.90 -2.45 10.47
CA SER A 224 -14.62 -1.56 11.60
C SER A 224 -13.69 -0.42 11.15
N GLY A 225 -13.43 0.58 12.00
CA GLY A 225 -12.45 1.64 11.73
C GLY A 225 -12.90 2.79 10.82
N ILE A 226 -14.16 2.73 10.35
CA ILE A 226 -14.79 3.76 9.53
C ILE A 226 -15.56 4.75 10.42
N VAL A 227 -15.35 6.05 10.19
CA VAL A 227 -16.18 7.13 10.76
C VAL A 227 -17.14 7.61 9.69
N TRP A 228 -18.44 7.53 9.95
CA TRP A 228 -19.46 8.03 9.03
C TRP A 228 -19.90 9.45 9.41
N LYS A 229 -20.11 10.30 8.41
CA LYS A 229 -20.66 11.65 8.55
C LYS A 229 -21.58 11.95 7.38
N PRO A 230 -22.78 12.51 7.60
CA PRO A 230 -23.62 12.91 6.50
C PRO A 230 -22.97 13.98 5.60
N VAL A 231 -23.05 13.79 4.29
CA VAL A 231 -22.80 14.80 3.27
C VAL A 231 -23.85 15.90 3.41
N LEU A 232 -23.42 17.16 3.22
CA LEU A 232 -24.31 18.31 3.30
C LEU A 232 -25.34 18.27 2.16
N SER A 233 -26.62 18.10 2.51
CA SER A 233 -27.73 17.83 1.57
C SER A 233 -27.97 18.89 0.49
N GLN A 234 -27.43 20.10 0.67
CA GLN A 234 -27.57 21.22 -0.29
C GLN A 234 -26.37 21.35 -1.24
N SER A 235 -25.32 20.55 -1.07
CA SER A 235 -24.12 20.61 -1.91
C SER A 235 -24.29 19.75 -3.17
N LYS A 236 -23.82 20.26 -4.32
CA LYS A 236 -23.65 19.46 -5.55
C LYS A 236 -22.40 18.57 -5.51
N HIS A 237 -21.53 18.78 -4.53
CA HIS A 237 -20.28 18.05 -4.35
C HIS A 237 -20.25 17.32 -3.01
N TYR A 238 -19.34 16.37 -2.86
CA TYR A 238 -19.08 15.70 -1.58
C TYR A 238 -18.49 16.68 -0.56
N SER A 239 -19.35 17.31 0.23
CA SER A 239 -18.98 18.27 1.26
C SER A 239 -19.48 17.86 2.63
N LEU A 240 -18.64 18.02 3.65
CA LEU A 240 -18.97 17.74 5.04
C LEU A 240 -19.25 19.01 5.86
N GLY A 241 -19.34 20.15 5.20
CA GLY A 241 -19.50 21.45 5.85
C GLY A 241 -18.19 22.00 6.46
N PRO A 242 -18.29 23.01 7.34
CA PRO A 242 -17.15 23.76 7.83
C PRO A 242 -16.20 22.93 8.72
N ALA A 243 -14.90 23.19 8.57
CA ALA A 243 -13.85 22.63 9.42
C ALA A 243 -12.86 23.69 9.91
N ASP A 244 -12.36 23.50 11.13
CA ASP A 244 -11.28 24.27 11.71
C ASP A 244 -9.96 23.53 11.56
N LEU A 245 -8.89 24.24 11.21
CA LEU A 245 -7.57 23.68 11.00
C LEU A 245 -6.76 23.70 12.30
N GLN A 246 -6.14 22.57 12.62
CA GLN A 246 -5.13 22.43 13.66
C GLN A 246 -3.80 22.00 13.05
N PHE A 247 -2.70 22.45 13.65
CA PHE A 247 -1.33 22.12 13.25
C PHE A 247 -0.58 21.55 14.45
N GLY A 248 -0.11 20.31 14.36
CA GLY A 248 0.63 19.66 15.45
C GLY A 248 -0.16 19.55 16.76
N GLY A 249 -1.49 19.40 16.67
CA GLY A 249 -2.39 19.35 17.83
C GLY A 249 -2.75 20.71 18.42
N GLN A 250 -2.29 21.82 17.85
CA GLN A 250 -2.65 23.18 18.27
C GLN A 250 -3.65 23.80 17.30
N ALA A 251 -4.67 24.48 17.84
CA ALA A 251 -5.61 25.24 17.04
C ALA A 251 -4.90 26.38 16.29
N THR A 252 -5.30 26.61 15.04
CA THR A 252 -4.82 27.73 14.23
C THR A 252 -5.89 28.83 14.13
N ASN A 253 -5.52 29.96 13.50
CA ASN A 253 -6.47 31.02 13.18
C ASN A 253 -7.32 30.72 11.93
N VAL A 254 -7.09 29.58 11.27
CA VAL A 254 -7.81 29.15 10.08
C VAL A 254 -9.03 28.32 10.51
N LYS A 255 -10.22 28.89 10.35
CA LYS A 255 -11.48 28.35 10.86
C LYS A 255 -12.59 28.40 9.81
N GLY A 256 -13.61 27.55 9.98
CA GLY A 256 -14.82 27.59 9.16
C GLY A 256 -14.61 27.24 7.68
N LEU A 257 -13.60 26.43 7.36
CA LEU A 257 -13.27 26.04 5.98
C LEU A 257 -14.37 25.18 5.37
N GLN A 258 -14.99 25.64 4.29
CA GLN A 258 -15.91 24.79 3.53
C GLN A 258 -15.09 23.75 2.76
N ILE A 259 -15.15 22.50 3.21
CA ILE A 259 -14.39 21.39 2.64
C ILE A 259 -15.21 20.65 1.60
N VAL A 260 -14.63 20.44 0.42
CA VAL A 260 -15.11 19.56 -0.65
C VAL A 260 -14.06 18.47 -0.88
N PHE A 261 -14.51 17.23 -1.06
CA PHE A 261 -13.64 16.10 -1.41
C PHE A 261 -13.73 15.84 -2.92
N ASP A 262 -12.59 15.91 -3.58
CA ASP A 262 -12.52 15.81 -5.03
C ASP A 262 -11.27 15.04 -5.49
N SER A 263 -11.47 13.83 -5.99
CA SER A 263 -10.41 13.00 -6.56
C SER A 263 -9.92 13.47 -7.94
N GLY A 264 -10.71 14.30 -8.65
CA GLY A 264 -10.31 14.93 -9.91
C GLY A 264 -9.29 16.05 -9.70
N SER A 265 -9.13 16.51 -8.46
CA SER A 265 -8.05 17.38 -8.05
C SER A 265 -6.88 16.55 -7.51
N THR A 266 -5.74 16.55 -8.20
CA THR A 266 -4.54 15.85 -7.72
C THR A 266 -4.04 16.40 -6.39
N TYR A 267 -3.93 17.72 -6.29
CA TYR A 267 -3.47 18.42 -5.09
C TYR A 267 -4.64 18.88 -4.22
N THR A 268 -4.35 19.19 -2.97
CA THR A 268 -5.31 19.90 -2.12
C THR A 268 -5.20 21.39 -2.35
N TYR A 269 -6.33 22.09 -2.39
CA TYR A 269 -6.39 23.52 -2.59
C TYR A 269 -7.11 24.16 -1.41
N PHE A 270 -6.45 25.09 -0.73
CA PHE A 270 -7.07 25.91 0.31
C PHE A 270 -7.34 27.31 -0.24
N SER A 271 -8.42 27.95 0.19
CA SER A 271 -8.68 29.35 -0.15
C SER A 271 -7.46 30.19 0.20
N SER A 272 -7.23 31.29 -0.53
CA SER A 272 -5.98 32.07 -0.37
C SER A 272 -5.73 32.52 1.07
N GLN A 273 -6.80 32.81 1.82
CA GLN A 273 -6.69 33.15 3.25
C GLN A 273 -6.23 31.94 4.09
N ALA A 274 -6.84 30.78 3.86
CA ALA A 274 -6.51 29.53 4.57
C ALA A 274 -5.11 29.03 4.23
N TYR A 275 -4.74 29.07 2.94
CA TYR A 275 -3.41 28.71 2.45
C TYR A 275 -2.33 29.60 3.09
N LYS A 276 -2.49 30.93 3.06
CA LYS A 276 -1.55 31.87 3.71
C LYS A 276 -1.44 31.63 5.22
N GLY A 277 -2.57 31.36 5.88
CA GLY A 277 -2.60 30.99 7.29
C GLY A 277 -1.81 29.72 7.58
N LEU A 278 -2.04 28.65 6.82
CA LEU A 278 -1.32 27.38 6.94
C LEU A 278 0.19 27.55 6.70
N VAL A 279 0.57 28.21 5.60
CA VAL A 279 1.97 28.45 5.24
C VAL A 279 2.69 29.24 6.33
N SER A 280 2.02 30.25 6.91
CA SER A 280 2.57 31.03 8.03
C SER A 280 2.88 30.15 9.23
N VAL A 281 1.96 29.26 9.63
CA VAL A 281 2.17 28.32 10.74
C VAL A 281 3.29 27.32 10.43
N ILE A 282 3.32 26.75 9.21
CA ILE A 282 4.39 25.82 8.80
C ILE A 282 5.75 26.52 8.82
N LYS A 283 5.89 27.70 8.19
CA LYS A 283 7.16 28.43 8.15
C LYS A 283 7.63 28.84 9.55
N GLY A 284 6.70 29.23 10.43
CA GLY A 284 6.98 29.49 11.84
C GLY A 284 7.57 28.27 12.56
N ASP A 285 7.00 27.09 12.34
CA ASP A 285 7.49 25.82 12.94
C ASP A 285 8.80 25.33 12.32
N LEU A 286 9.10 25.71 11.08
CA LEU A 286 10.36 25.39 10.41
C LEU A 286 11.50 26.33 10.81
N ASN A 287 11.22 27.47 11.45
CA ASN A 287 12.24 28.43 11.85
C ASN A 287 13.23 27.79 12.85
N GLY A 288 14.53 27.95 12.60
CA GLY A 288 15.58 27.31 13.38
C GLY A 288 15.86 25.84 13.06
N LYS A 289 15.07 25.20 12.17
CA LYS A 289 15.37 23.85 11.65
C LYS A 289 16.37 23.92 10.49
N GLN A 290 17.04 22.80 10.18
CA GLN A 290 18.01 22.70 9.08
C GLN A 290 17.35 22.58 7.68
N LEU A 291 16.35 23.41 7.40
CA LEU A 291 15.68 23.50 6.11
C LEU A 291 15.77 24.94 5.59
N LYS A 292 15.94 25.08 4.28
CA LYS A 292 15.96 26.39 3.59
C LYS A 292 14.97 26.38 2.43
N ASP A 293 14.45 27.54 2.07
CA ASP A 293 13.61 27.67 0.88
C ASP A 293 14.39 27.23 -0.38
N ALA A 294 13.75 26.42 -1.22
CA ALA A 294 14.28 25.92 -2.49
C ALA A 294 13.64 26.66 -3.66
N LEU A 295 13.92 27.97 -3.77
CA LEU A 295 13.31 28.86 -4.78
C LEU A 295 13.63 28.46 -6.23
N GLU A 296 14.68 27.67 -6.43
CA GLU A 296 15.06 27.13 -7.73
C GLU A 296 14.16 25.97 -8.19
N ASP A 297 13.48 25.28 -7.26
CA ASP A 297 12.62 24.14 -7.58
C ASP A 297 11.22 24.64 -7.93
N LYS A 298 10.90 24.58 -9.22
CA LYS A 298 9.60 25.01 -9.76
C LYS A 298 8.58 23.87 -9.84
N SER A 299 8.87 22.71 -9.24
CA SER A 299 7.93 21.57 -9.27
C SER A 299 6.62 21.90 -8.58
N LEU A 300 6.66 22.67 -7.49
CA LEU A 300 5.50 23.19 -6.76
C LEU A 300 5.81 24.58 -6.20
N PRO A 301 4.77 25.39 -5.86
CA PRO A 301 4.97 26.78 -5.46
C PRO A 301 5.79 26.99 -4.18
N LEU A 302 5.80 26.00 -3.27
CA LEU A 302 6.51 26.10 -2.00
C LEU A 302 7.33 24.84 -1.72
N CYS A 303 8.64 24.98 -1.77
CA CYS A 303 9.61 23.90 -1.59
C CYS A 303 10.73 24.28 -0.62
N TRP A 304 11.27 23.26 0.06
CA TRP A 304 12.39 23.35 0.99
C TRP A 304 13.47 22.33 0.66
N LYS A 305 14.72 22.70 0.91
CA LYS A 305 15.91 21.86 0.76
C LYS A 305 16.63 21.68 2.08
N GLY A 306 17.14 20.47 2.30
CA GLY A 306 18.04 20.14 3.40
C GLY A 306 19.50 20.38 3.04
N ALA A 307 20.40 20.04 3.96
CA ALA A 307 21.84 20.04 3.70
C ALA A 307 22.27 19.00 2.65
N LYS A 308 21.46 17.94 2.47
CA LYS A 308 21.60 16.92 1.43
C LYS A 308 20.24 16.72 0.76
N PRO A 309 20.21 16.31 -0.52
CA PRO A 309 18.97 15.96 -1.21
C PRO A 309 18.24 14.82 -0.49
N PHE A 310 16.93 14.97 -0.31
CA PHE A 310 16.04 13.94 0.23
C PHE A 310 15.80 12.87 -0.83
N LYS A 311 15.76 11.60 -0.41
CA LYS A 311 15.50 10.46 -1.29
C LYS A 311 14.08 9.95 -1.18
N SER A 312 13.44 10.17 -0.03
CA SER A 312 12.07 9.75 0.20
C SER A 312 11.38 10.64 1.23
N ILE A 313 10.06 10.57 1.27
CA ILE A 313 9.29 11.33 2.25
C ILE A 313 9.69 11.02 3.70
N ARG A 314 10.14 9.79 3.98
CA ARG A 314 10.62 9.38 5.31
C ARG A 314 11.82 10.18 5.80
N ASP A 315 12.60 10.76 4.90
CA ASP A 315 13.75 11.60 5.27
C ASP A 315 13.31 12.95 5.85
N VAL A 316 12.06 13.36 5.58
CA VAL A 316 11.54 14.69 5.93
C VAL A 316 10.42 14.69 6.95
N ILE A 317 9.75 13.57 7.21
CA ILE A 317 8.55 13.52 8.07
C ILE A 317 8.77 14.13 9.46
N ASN A 318 9.97 13.96 10.04
CA ASN A 318 10.29 14.46 11.38
C ASN A 318 10.44 15.98 11.46
N TYR A 319 10.55 16.67 10.31
CA TYR A 319 10.62 18.14 10.28
C TYR A 319 9.23 18.78 10.31
N PHE A 320 8.16 18.06 9.97
CA PHE A 320 6.83 18.61 9.81
C PHE A 320 5.83 17.96 10.78
N LYS A 321 4.75 18.67 11.10
CA LYS A 321 3.73 18.21 12.06
C LYS A 321 2.41 17.89 11.36
N PRO A 322 1.63 16.91 11.85
CA PRO A 322 0.32 16.59 11.28
C PRO A 322 -0.64 17.78 11.24
N LEU A 323 -1.49 17.83 10.22
CA LEU A 323 -2.64 18.72 10.12
C LEU A 323 -3.89 17.97 10.60
N VAL A 324 -4.83 18.67 11.22
CA VAL A 324 -6.14 18.10 11.56
C VAL A 324 -7.23 19.07 11.14
N LEU A 325 -8.20 18.58 10.38
CA LEU A 325 -9.44 19.30 10.08
C LEU A 325 -10.53 18.82 11.05
N ASN A 326 -10.97 19.70 11.94
CA ASN A 326 -11.99 19.42 12.93
C ASN A 326 -13.33 20.02 12.48
N PHE A 327 -14.33 19.18 12.21
CA PHE A 327 -15.58 19.65 11.61
C PHE A 327 -16.55 20.22 12.66
N THR A 328 -17.03 21.46 12.46
CA THR A 328 -17.52 22.33 13.55
C THR A 328 -18.98 22.11 14.01
N ASN A 329 -19.73 21.14 13.48
CA ASN A 329 -21.15 20.92 13.83
C ASN A 329 -21.47 19.47 14.26
N THR A 330 -20.45 18.68 14.60
CA THR A 330 -20.60 17.26 14.96
C THR A 330 -19.69 16.93 16.14
N THR A 331 -20.15 16.08 17.07
CA THR A 331 -19.30 15.61 18.17
C THR A 331 -18.13 14.78 17.63
N ASN A 332 -16.92 15.35 17.74
CA ASN A 332 -15.61 14.67 17.59
C ASN A 332 -15.24 14.05 16.22
N ILE A 333 -15.66 14.62 15.09
CA ILE A 333 -15.18 14.16 13.77
C ILE A 333 -13.98 14.99 13.31
N GLN A 334 -12.84 14.31 13.17
CA GLN A 334 -11.57 14.89 12.77
C GLN A 334 -10.97 14.13 11.58
N LEU A 335 -10.44 14.86 10.60
CA LEU A 335 -9.64 14.31 9.52
C LEU A 335 -8.17 14.69 9.76
N GLN A 336 -7.35 13.70 10.11
CA GLN A 336 -5.92 13.88 10.36
C GLN A 336 -5.10 13.62 9.09
N LEU A 337 -4.26 14.58 8.72
CA LEU A 337 -3.34 14.51 7.59
C LEU A 337 -1.91 14.45 8.13
N ARG A 338 -1.24 13.31 7.95
CA ARG A 338 0.17 13.16 8.34
C ARG A 338 1.07 13.86 7.31
N PRO A 339 2.34 14.17 7.63
CA PRO A 339 3.28 14.78 6.68
C PRO A 339 3.32 14.12 5.30
N GLU A 340 3.21 12.79 5.24
CA GLU A 340 3.20 12.03 3.99
C GLU A 340 1.95 12.24 3.14
N SER A 341 0.87 12.76 3.74
CA SER A 341 -0.37 13.12 3.06
C SER A 341 -0.34 14.54 2.49
N TYR A 342 0.65 15.39 2.75
CA TYR A 342 0.62 16.77 2.23
C TYR A 342 1.99 17.25 1.73
N LEU A 343 3.00 16.38 1.72
CA LEU A 343 4.35 16.70 1.25
C LEU A 343 4.74 15.78 0.10
N ILE A 344 5.53 16.32 -0.83
CA ILE A 344 6.10 15.59 -1.97
C ILE A 344 7.61 15.76 -1.95
N VAL A 345 8.35 14.68 -2.18
CA VAL A 345 9.78 14.79 -2.50
C VAL A 345 9.94 14.81 -4.03
N THR A 346 10.53 15.88 -4.55
CA THR A 346 10.70 16.11 -5.99
C THR A 346 11.88 15.33 -6.56
N GLU A 347 11.98 15.25 -7.88
CA GLU A 347 13.14 14.63 -8.56
C GLU A 347 14.46 15.36 -8.25
N HIS A 348 14.38 16.64 -7.85
CA HIS A 348 15.52 17.43 -7.40
C HIS A 348 15.97 17.12 -5.97
N GLY A 349 15.25 16.25 -5.26
CA GLY A 349 15.51 15.88 -3.87
C GLY A 349 15.16 16.97 -2.87
N ASN A 350 14.21 17.84 -3.22
CA ASN A 350 13.62 18.82 -2.31
C ASN A 350 12.26 18.32 -1.82
N VAL A 351 11.77 18.87 -0.72
CA VAL A 351 10.41 18.60 -0.22
C VAL A 351 9.51 19.80 -0.50
N CYS A 352 8.35 19.57 -1.09
CA CYS A 352 7.39 20.60 -1.43
C CYS A 352 6.05 20.37 -0.75
N LEU A 353 5.33 21.46 -0.50
CA LEU A 353 3.97 21.44 0.03
C LEU A 353 2.98 21.09 -1.09
N GLY A 354 2.28 19.97 -0.94
CA GLY A 354 1.22 19.50 -1.83
C GLY A 354 -0.17 20.08 -1.55
N ILE A 355 -0.23 21.14 -0.76
CA ILE A 355 -1.41 21.99 -0.54
C ILE A 355 -1.13 23.32 -1.25
N LEU A 356 -2.01 23.73 -2.15
CA LEU A 356 -1.85 24.87 -3.05
C LEU A 356 -2.87 25.99 -2.75
N ASP A 357 -2.63 27.17 -3.31
CA ASP A 357 -3.55 28.31 -3.20
C ASP A 357 -4.71 28.15 -4.21
N GLY A 358 -5.91 27.90 -3.71
CA GLY A 358 -7.12 27.75 -4.51
C GLY A 358 -7.56 29.04 -5.22
N GLY A 359 -7.12 30.22 -4.76
CA GLY A 359 -7.41 31.48 -5.43
C GLY A 359 -6.71 31.62 -6.78
N GLU A 360 -5.55 30.96 -6.96
CA GLU A 360 -4.81 30.96 -8.23
C GLU A 360 -5.51 30.13 -9.33
N VAL A 361 -6.42 29.24 -8.93
CA VAL A 361 -7.18 28.33 -9.80
C VAL A 361 -8.69 28.58 -9.72
N GLY A 362 -9.12 29.78 -9.33
CA GLY A 362 -10.53 30.18 -9.39
C GLY A 362 -11.48 29.52 -8.38
N LEU A 363 -10.99 28.78 -7.38
CA LEU A 363 -11.83 28.10 -6.38
C LEU A 363 -12.46 29.04 -5.34
N GLY A 364 -12.03 30.31 -5.31
CA GLY A 364 -12.56 31.32 -4.41
C GLY A 364 -12.41 30.92 -2.92
N ASN A 365 -13.54 30.75 -2.24
CA ASN A 365 -13.59 30.37 -0.82
C ASN A 365 -13.75 28.86 -0.58
N ILE A 366 -13.85 28.05 -1.64
CA ILE A 366 -13.98 26.60 -1.55
C ILE A 366 -12.60 26.01 -1.27
N ASN A 367 -12.55 25.02 -0.37
CA ASN A 367 -11.33 24.30 -0.05
C ASN A 367 -11.50 22.85 -0.49
N VAL A 368 -10.61 22.38 -1.35
CA VAL A 368 -10.69 21.08 -1.99
C VAL A 368 -9.64 20.14 -1.39
N ILE A 369 -10.09 18.99 -0.89
CA ILE A 369 -9.22 17.90 -0.47
C ILE A 369 -9.04 16.95 -1.66
N GLY A 370 -7.86 17.01 -2.27
CA GLY A 370 -7.48 16.25 -3.45
C GLY A 370 -6.88 14.88 -3.17
N ALA A 371 -6.52 14.17 -4.24
CA ALA A 371 -5.95 12.82 -4.21
C ALA A 371 -4.67 12.71 -3.35
N LEU A 372 -3.87 13.78 -3.28
CA LEU A 372 -2.61 13.84 -2.53
C LEU A 372 -2.80 13.65 -1.02
N VAL A 373 -3.93 14.10 -0.48
CA VAL A 373 -4.25 13.98 0.94
C VAL A 373 -4.61 12.55 1.38
N GLY A 374 -4.86 11.66 0.41
CA GLY A 374 -5.05 10.23 0.63
C GLY A 374 -3.75 9.39 0.79
N LEU A 375 -2.56 10.02 0.77
CA LEU A 375 -1.27 9.30 0.56
C LEU A 375 -0.43 9.02 1.82
N GLY A 376 -0.97 9.24 3.02
CA GLY A 376 -0.28 9.03 4.29
C GLY A 376 0.20 7.58 4.49
N ALA A 377 1.48 7.38 4.76
CA ALA A 377 2.14 6.07 4.83
C ALA A 377 1.40 5.00 5.67
N ILE A 378 1.24 3.81 5.08
CA ILE A 378 0.78 2.54 5.69
C ILE A 378 -0.68 2.53 6.18
N HIS A 379 -1.36 3.68 6.22
CA HIS A 379 -2.77 3.80 6.55
C HIS A 379 -3.57 4.16 5.30
N THR A 380 -4.05 3.13 4.62
CA THR A 380 -4.98 3.18 3.49
C THR A 380 -6.17 4.09 3.80
N MET A 381 -6.20 5.31 3.28
CA MET A 381 -7.42 6.15 3.30
C MET A 381 -8.39 5.57 2.27
N ILE A 382 -9.41 4.86 2.73
CA ILE A 382 -10.55 4.49 1.89
C ILE A 382 -11.58 5.60 2.06
N PHE A 383 -11.71 6.45 1.06
CA PHE A 383 -12.91 7.29 0.94
C PHE A 383 -14.03 6.36 0.53
N CYS A 384 -15.03 6.18 1.39
CA CYS A 384 -16.25 5.45 1.06
C CYS A 384 -17.42 6.42 1.12
N LEU A 385 -18.16 6.47 0.05
CA LEU A 385 -19.36 7.29 -0.06
C LEU A 385 -20.53 6.33 -0.07
N SER A 386 -21.42 6.34 0.93
CA SER A 386 -22.67 5.57 0.90
C SER A 386 -23.84 6.50 0.64
N ILE A 387 -24.44 6.37 -0.52
CA ILE A 387 -25.53 7.23 -0.95
C ILE A 387 -26.81 6.38 -0.99
N ASN A 388 -27.34 5.92 0.16
CA ASN A 388 -28.79 5.71 0.27
C ASN A 388 -29.37 5.58 1.68
N SER A 389 -30.59 6.11 1.80
CA SER A 389 -31.52 6.06 2.92
C SER A 389 -32.25 4.71 3.06
N THR A 390 -32.86 4.55 4.24
CA THR A 390 -33.69 3.45 4.77
C THR A 390 -32.95 2.31 5.48
N ASP A 391 -32.17 2.65 6.51
CA ASP A 391 -32.35 2.09 7.86
C ASP A 391 -31.54 2.94 8.86
N ARG A 392 -32.28 3.69 9.70
CA ARG A 392 -31.86 4.79 10.62
C ARG A 392 -31.62 6.16 9.97
N ASP A 393 -32.72 6.92 9.88
CA ASP A 393 -32.84 8.39 9.92
C ASP A 393 -31.90 9.26 9.05
N ASN A 394 -32.41 9.61 7.87
CA ASN A 394 -32.18 10.84 7.07
C ASN A 394 -30.74 11.41 6.98
N GLY A 395 -29.92 10.86 6.09
CA GLY A 395 -28.68 11.47 5.59
C GLY A 395 -28.03 10.65 4.46
N GLN A 396 -27.34 11.31 3.52
CA GLN A 396 -26.36 10.66 2.63
C GLN A 396 -25.05 10.58 3.41
N ASP A 397 -24.39 9.43 3.55
CA ASP A 397 -23.26 9.30 4.49
C ASP A 397 -21.90 9.19 3.79
N PHE A 398 -20.89 9.85 4.36
CA PHE A 398 -19.50 9.93 3.95
C PHE A 398 -18.59 9.28 4.98
N CYS A 399 -17.57 8.54 4.55
CA CYS A 399 -16.58 7.94 5.45
C CYS A 399 -15.28 8.74 5.54
N LEU A 400 -14.84 8.99 6.77
CA LEU A 400 -13.47 9.36 7.09
C LEU A 400 -12.82 8.20 7.87
N PRO A 401 -11.52 7.91 7.70
CA PRO A 401 -10.86 6.94 8.57
C PRO A 401 -10.72 7.49 10.00
N TYR A 402 -10.91 6.62 11.00
CA TYR A 402 -10.51 6.90 12.37
C TYR A 402 -9.01 6.63 12.53
N ALA A 403 -8.27 7.49 13.23
CA ALA A 403 -6.91 7.20 13.66
C ALA A 403 -6.94 6.10 14.76
N ALA A 404 -6.97 4.83 14.34
CA ALA A 404 -6.70 3.68 15.19
C ALA A 404 -5.37 3.05 14.77
N ASN A 405 -4.53 2.74 15.75
CA ASN A 405 -3.24 2.07 15.60
C ASN A 405 -3.30 0.83 14.68
N ASP A 406 -2.37 0.77 13.73
CA ASP A 406 -1.51 -0.39 13.41
C ASP A 406 -2.15 -1.74 13.00
N ASP A 407 -3.25 -1.75 12.23
CA ASP A 407 -3.79 -3.04 11.72
C ASP A 407 -4.43 -3.02 10.31
N TRP A 408 -3.97 -2.13 9.42
CA TRP A 408 -4.62 -1.88 8.11
C TRP A 408 -3.92 -2.49 6.88
N SER A 409 -2.90 -3.33 7.07
CA SER A 409 -2.10 -3.92 5.97
C SER A 409 -2.77 -5.09 5.20
N ILE A 410 -4.06 -5.38 5.48
CA ILE A 410 -4.71 -6.66 5.12
C ILE A 410 -5.51 -6.62 3.79
N ILE A 411 -5.87 -5.44 3.26
CA ILE A 411 -6.71 -5.36 2.04
C ILE A 411 -5.90 -5.42 0.73
N TYR A 412 -4.64 -4.95 0.73
CA TYR A 412 -3.84 -4.82 -0.49
C TYR A 412 -3.42 -6.16 -1.13
N ARG A 413 -3.40 -7.27 -0.38
CA ARG A 413 -2.93 -8.58 -0.89
C ARG A 413 -3.98 -9.42 -1.62
N ARG A 414 -5.24 -8.97 -1.68
CA ARG A 414 -6.35 -9.82 -2.12
C ARG A 414 -6.59 -9.90 -3.63
N GLN A 415 -5.98 -9.07 -4.49
CA GLN A 415 -6.40 -9.09 -5.92
C GLN A 415 -5.44 -8.66 -7.03
N PHE A 416 -4.24 -8.12 -6.78
CA PHE A 416 -3.31 -7.76 -7.87
C PHE A 416 -1.85 -8.12 -7.55
N HIS A 417 -1.20 -8.86 -8.45
CA HIS A 417 0.23 -9.18 -8.41
C HIS A 417 1.08 -7.94 -8.72
N CYS A 418 1.96 -7.53 -7.80
CA CYS A 418 3.26 -6.93 -8.13
C CYS A 418 4.25 -7.10 -6.96
N PRO A 419 5.54 -7.41 -7.18
CA PRO A 419 6.47 -7.85 -6.14
C PRO A 419 7.15 -6.65 -5.46
N ALA A 420 7.03 -6.52 -4.14
CA ALA A 420 7.97 -5.74 -3.33
C ALA A 420 8.02 -6.24 -1.88
N HIS A 421 9.24 -6.31 -1.37
CA HIS A 421 9.67 -6.97 -0.15
C HIS A 421 8.97 -6.54 1.15
N ALA A 422 8.78 -7.53 2.02
CA ALA A 422 8.22 -7.43 3.36
C ALA A 422 9.15 -6.78 4.38
N THR A 423 8.60 -6.06 5.37
CA THR A 423 8.98 -6.23 6.79
C THR A 423 7.91 -5.68 7.73
N ILE A 424 7.56 -6.50 8.72
CA ILE A 424 6.68 -6.21 9.87
C ILE A 424 7.56 -6.07 11.11
N LYS A 425 7.30 -5.07 11.97
CA LYS A 425 7.14 -5.19 13.43
C LYS A 425 6.99 -3.82 14.09
N GLU A 426 5.79 -3.55 14.61
CA GLU A 426 5.51 -2.53 15.64
C GLU A 426 5.60 -3.16 17.04
N GLY A 427 5.95 -2.31 18.01
CA GLY A 427 5.82 -2.61 19.43
C GLY A 427 6.57 -1.65 20.35
N ARG A 428 5.82 -0.72 20.96
CA ARG A 428 6.10 0.10 22.16
C ARG A 428 6.77 1.47 21.94
N GLU A 429 5.94 2.50 21.75
CA GLU A 429 6.36 3.90 21.63
C GLU A 429 5.60 4.90 22.52
N LYS A 430 5.05 4.45 23.67
CA LYS A 430 4.30 5.34 24.58
C LYS A 430 5.03 5.78 25.86
N GLU A 431 6.31 5.43 26.02
CA GLU A 431 7.09 5.83 27.22
C GLU A 431 8.26 6.78 26.92
N LEU A 432 8.60 6.99 25.65
CA LEU A 432 9.72 7.85 25.20
C LEU A 432 9.39 9.35 25.12
N GLN A 433 8.12 9.74 25.05
CA GLN A 433 7.73 11.16 24.91
C GLN A 433 7.87 12.00 26.20
N LYS A 434 8.19 11.39 27.34
CA LYS A 434 8.36 12.12 28.62
C LYS A 434 9.81 12.53 28.92
N LEU A 435 10.79 11.99 28.21
CA LEU A 435 12.22 12.22 28.49
C LEU A 435 12.92 13.24 27.56
N GLU A 436 12.31 13.60 26.42
CA GLU A 436 12.91 14.52 25.43
C GLU A 436 12.90 16.02 25.82
N LYS A 437 12.24 16.42 26.92
CA LYS A 437 12.23 17.82 27.37
C LYS A 437 13.38 18.23 28.29
N GLN A 438 14.29 17.33 28.68
CA GLN A 438 15.40 17.66 29.60
C GLN A 438 16.79 17.75 28.95
N GLN A 439 16.95 17.52 27.65
CA GLN A 439 18.28 17.34 27.04
C GLN A 439 18.80 18.48 26.14
N GLN A 440 18.19 19.66 26.16
CA GLN A 440 18.62 20.80 25.34
C GLN A 440 19.55 21.82 26.03
N THR A 441 20.11 21.52 27.21
CA THR A 441 20.94 22.49 27.97
C THR A 441 22.29 21.98 28.46
N VAL A 442 22.93 21.01 27.79
CA VAL A 442 24.33 20.65 28.13
C VAL A 442 25.13 20.32 26.86
N SER A 443 25.42 21.34 26.05
CA SER A 443 26.51 21.31 25.08
C SER A 443 27.30 22.62 25.16
N CYS A 444 27.82 22.91 26.36
CA CYS A 444 28.88 23.90 26.57
C CYS A 444 29.41 23.80 28.02
N CYS A 445 30.05 22.68 28.36
CA CYS A 445 31.01 22.58 29.48
C CYS A 445 31.49 21.14 29.55
N LEU A 446 32.76 20.89 29.18
CA LEU A 446 33.67 19.87 29.73
C LEU A 446 34.93 19.81 28.85
N TRP A 447 35.80 20.81 28.98
CA TRP A 447 37.24 20.68 28.73
C TRP A 447 37.95 21.31 29.93
N ARG A 448 38.73 20.50 30.66
CA ARG A 448 39.72 21.02 31.60
C ARG A 448 41.08 20.37 31.29
N ASN A 449 42.03 21.27 31.04
CA ASN A 449 43.49 21.12 30.97
C ASN A 449 44.15 20.60 29.68
N GLY A 450 44.83 21.52 28.99
CA GLY A 450 45.92 21.23 28.06
C GLY A 450 46.08 22.29 26.96
N ARG A 451 46.96 23.27 27.17
CA ARG A 451 47.23 24.42 26.29
C ARG A 451 47.73 24.01 24.89
N GLY A 452 47.35 24.78 23.87
CA GLY A 452 47.98 24.78 22.55
C GLY A 452 47.07 25.37 21.49
N GLY A 453 47.28 26.65 21.16
CA GLY A 453 46.47 27.38 20.20
C GLY A 453 46.78 27.08 18.73
N PHE A 454 45.94 27.71 17.89
CA PHE A 454 46.10 28.10 16.49
C PHE A 454 45.32 27.37 15.38
N ALA A 455 44.52 28.23 14.73
CA ALA A 455 44.40 28.48 13.29
C ALA A 455 43.46 27.61 12.43
N HIS A 456 42.42 28.32 11.94
CA HIS A 456 41.63 28.03 10.76
C HIS A 456 42.49 27.65 9.54
N GLY A 457 42.03 26.62 8.82
CA GLY A 457 42.55 26.28 7.49
C GLY A 457 41.58 25.38 6.73
N HIS A 458 40.75 25.98 5.88
CA HIS A 458 40.00 25.28 4.84
C HIS A 458 40.96 24.49 3.94
N ARG A 459 40.74 23.18 3.79
CA ARG A 459 41.23 22.42 2.62
C ARG A 459 40.20 21.40 2.17
N ARG A 460 39.53 21.72 1.05
CA ARG A 460 38.83 20.77 0.19
C ARG A 460 39.83 19.70 -0.26
N ARG A 461 39.49 18.41 -0.14
CA ARG A 461 40.19 17.33 -0.84
C ARG A 461 39.23 16.65 -1.81
N HIS A 462 39.48 16.88 -3.09
CA HIS A 462 39.13 15.96 -4.17
C HIS A 462 39.75 14.58 -3.86
N ARG A 463 39.00 13.50 -4.06
CA ARG A 463 39.58 12.17 -4.20
C ARG A 463 39.10 11.59 -5.53
N GLN A 464 40.06 11.51 -6.46
CA GLN A 464 39.95 10.84 -7.75
C GLN A 464 39.65 9.36 -7.57
N HIS A 465 38.84 8.85 -8.50
CA HIS A 465 38.67 7.45 -8.80
C HIS A 465 40.04 6.79 -9.07
N ASN A 466 40.28 5.64 -8.46
CA ASN A 466 41.19 4.64 -9.03
C ASN A 466 40.48 3.28 -8.99
N SER A 467 40.01 2.88 -10.16
CA SER A 467 39.55 1.54 -10.50
C SER A 467 40.75 0.61 -10.61
N HIS A 468 40.83 -0.40 -9.74
CA HIS A 468 41.64 -1.59 -10.01
C HIS A 468 40.78 -2.84 -9.86
N SER A 469 40.49 -3.43 -11.01
CA SER A 469 40.03 -4.80 -11.19
C SER A 469 41.04 -5.78 -10.62
N LEU A 470 40.61 -6.72 -9.76
CA LEU A 470 41.40 -7.89 -9.42
C LEU A 470 40.61 -9.16 -9.72
N LYS A 471 41.21 -9.95 -10.62
CA LYS A 471 40.80 -11.27 -11.07
C LYS A 471 40.90 -12.27 -9.92
N LEU A 472 39.87 -13.10 -9.76
CA LEU A 472 39.92 -14.33 -8.98
C LEU A 472 40.86 -15.33 -9.65
N ASN A 473 41.72 -15.98 -8.86
CA ASN A 473 42.18 -17.32 -9.20
C ASN A 473 42.41 -18.18 -7.94
N SER A 474 41.97 -19.43 -8.05
CA SER A 474 41.89 -20.48 -7.04
C SER A 474 43.24 -21.01 -6.53
N LYS A 475 43.31 -21.34 -5.24
CA LYS A 475 43.75 -22.64 -4.65
C LYS A 475 44.18 -22.45 -3.19
N GLY A 476 43.67 -23.31 -2.31
CA GLY A 476 43.81 -23.19 -0.86
C GLY A 476 45.23 -23.37 -0.32
N LYS A 477 45.47 -22.75 0.84
CA LYS A 477 46.39 -23.19 1.90
C LYS A 477 46.11 -22.40 3.18
N ASN A 478 46.05 -23.13 4.30
CA ASN A 478 45.99 -22.63 5.66
C ASN A 478 47.01 -21.51 5.90
N VAL A 479 46.58 -20.37 6.44
CA VAL A 479 47.48 -19.36 7.00
C VAL A 479 47.09 -19.13 8.45
N VAL A 480 47.89 -19.73 9.33
CA VAL A 480 48.01 -19.39 10.74
C VAL A 480 48.49 -17.94 10.81
N VAL A 481 47.72 -17.04 11.40
CA VAL A 481 48.18 -15.65 11.66
C VAL A 481 48.68 -15.59 13.09
N SER A 482 49.98 -15.86 13.27
CA SER A 482 50.74 -15.43 14.43
C SER A 482 50.96 -13.92 14.37
N ALA A 483 50.66 -13.23 15.46
CA ALA A 483 50.82 -11.79 15.60
C ALA A 483 52.30 -11.36 15.72
N ALA A 484 52.72 -10.39 14.91
CA ALA A 484 53.73 -9.39 15.25
C ALA A 484 53.53 -8.13 14.36
N PRO A 485 53.83 -6.90 14.85
CA PRO A 485 53.26 -5.67 14.34
C PRO A 485 54.07 -5.06 13.19
N SER A 486 53.40 -4.70 12.09
CA SER A 486 53.97 -3.84 11.04
C SER A 486 53.33 -2.47 11.08
N ASP A 487 54.17 -1.45 11.23
CA ASP A 487 53.82 -0.07 11.52
C ASP A 487 53.23 0.71 10.33
N SER A 488 52.37 1.68 10.64
CA SER A 488 51.97 2.86 9.81
C SER A 488 51.00 2.73 8.61
N LYS A 489 49.85 2.07 8.76
CA LYS A 489 48.63 2.60 8.10
C LYS A 489 48.02 3.66 9.01
N ALA A 490 47.73 4.85 8.48
CA ALA A 490 47.06 5.91 9.23
C ALA A 490 45.63 5.46 9.60
N THR A 491 45.52 4.71 10.69
CA THR A 491 44.26 4.22 11.25
C THR A 491 43.38 5.44 11.52
N PRO A 492 42.15 5.49 11.00
CA PRO A 492 41.21 6.56 11.30
C PRO A 492 41.15 6.79 12.80
N TRP A 493 41.12 8.04 13.25
CA TRP A 493 41.11 8.35 14.69
C TRP A 493 39.99 7.61 15.43
N VAL A 494 38.85 7.42 14.78
CA VAL A 494 37.71 6.66 15.30
C VAL A 494 38.08 5.20 15.62
N GLU A 495 38.90 4.55 14.78
CA GLU A 495 39.37 3.18 15.03
C GLU A 495 40.54 3.14 16.02
N LYS A 496 41.44 4.14 15.97
CA LYS A 496 42.58 4.23 16.89
C LYS A 496 42.13 4.42 18.34
N TYR A 497 41.11 5.22 18.56
CA TYR A 497 40.56 5.54 19.88
C TYR A 497 39.24 4.81 20.17
N ARG A 498 38.91 3.75 19.40
CA ARG A 498 37.71 2.95 19.64
C ARG A 498 37.81 2.29 21.02
N PRO A 499 36.78 2.41 21.88
CA PRO A 499 36.72 1.73 23.18
C PRO A 499 37.12 0.25 23.10
N GLN A 500 37.99 -0.19 24.01
CA GLN A 500 38.45 -1.58 24.06
C GLN A 500 37.62 -2.39 25.05
N SER A 501 37.25 -1.78 26.17
CA SER A 501 36.39 -2.32 27.22
C SER A 501 35.09 -1.52 27.37
N LEU A 502 34.13 -2.06 28.14
CA LEU A 502 32.89 -1.35 28.46
C LEU A 502 33.15 -0.10 29.32
N ASP A 503 34.19 -0.11 30.16
CA ASP A 503 34.59 1.03 30.99
C ASP A 503 35.15 2.21 30.17
N ASP A 504 35.70 1.92 28.98
CA ASP A 504 36.20 2.94 28.05
C ASP A 504 35.07 3.70 27.32
N VAL A 505 33.81 3.28 27.50
CA VAL A 505 32.66 3.93 26.87
C VAL A 505 32.29 5.19 27.68
N ALA A 506 32.66 6.36 27.16
CA ALA A 506 32.54 7.64 27.86
C ALA A 506 31.10 8.10 28.18
N ALA A 507 30.08 7.55 27.53
CA ALA A 507 28.69 7.96 27.63
C ALA A 507 27.75 6.78 27.98
N HIS A 508 26.50 7.08 28.34
CA HIS A 508 25.45 6.09 28.60
C HIS A 508 25.78 5.10 29.74
N ARG A 509 26.34 5.58 30.86
CA ARG A 509 26.77 4.73 31.99
C ARG A 509 25.71 3.76 32.48
N ASP A 510 24.45 4.19 32.60
CA ASP A 510 23.36 3.32 33.07
C ASP A 510 23.11 2.13 32.10
N ILE A 511 23.23 2.38 30.79
CA ILE A 511 23.06 1.36 29.76
C ILE A 511 24.26 0.40 29.77
N VAL A 512 25.47 0.95 29.84
CA VAL A 512 26.71 0.17 29.91
C VAL A 512 26.70 -0.72 31.15
N GLU A 513 26.31 -0.19 32.31
CA GLU A 513 26.22 -0.96 33.56
C GLU A 513 25.14 -2.04 33.49
N THR A 514 24.00 -1.76 32.88
CA THR A 514 22.94 -2.76 32.66
C THR A 514 23.43 -3.89 31.76
N ILE A 515 24.07 -3.56 30.64
CA ILE A 515 24.69 -4.52 29.74
C ILE A 515 25.76 -5.33 30.47
N ASP A 516 26.57 -4.67 31.31
CA ASP A 516 27.64 -5.30 32.06
C ASP A 516 27.13 -6.33 33.07
N ARG A 517 26.05 -5.98 33.80
CA ARG A 517 25.36 -6.89 34.72
C ARG A 517 24.74 -8.07 33.99
N LEU A 518 24.11 -7.84 32.83
CA LEU A 518 23.50 -8.91 32.02
C LEU A 518 24.55 -9.86 31.43
N ALA A 519 25.68 -9.31 30.98
CA ALA A 519 26.82 -10.06 30.48
C ALA A 519 27.45 -10.91 31.59
N SER A 520 27.71 -10.29 32.75
CA SER A 520 28.31 -10.97 33.90
C SER A 520 27.39 -12.04 34.51
N GLY A 521 26.07 -11.85 34.38
CA GLY A 521 25.06 -12.85 34.76
C GLY A 521 24.84 -13.98 33.75
N ASN A 522 25.59 -14.02 32.64
CA ASN A 522 25.44 -14.95 31.51
C ASN A 522 24.00 -15.07 30.99
N ARG A 523 23.26 -13.95 31.01
CA ARG A 523 21.85 -13.85 30.61
C ARG A 523 21.65 -12.77 29.57
N LEU A 524 22.65 -12.56 28.71
CA LEU A 524 22.59 -11.51 27.72
C LEU A 524 21.48 -11.81 26.70
N PRO A 525 20.41 -10.99 26.63
CA PRO A 525 19.35 -11.20 25.65
C PRO A 525 19.82 -10.75 24.26
N HIS A 526 19.02 -11.00 23.23
CA HIS A 526 19.25 -10.36 21.93
C HIS A 526 19.13 -8.84 22.08
N LEU A 527 20.24 -8.13 21.85
CA LEU A 527 20.32 -6.68 21.99
C LEU A 527 20.12 -5.99 20.64
N LEU A 528 19.26 -4.98 20.63
CA LEU A 528 19.16 -4.00 19.54
C LEU A 528 19.62 -2.64 20.08
N LEU A 529 20.82 -2.21 19.69
CA LEU A 529 21.29 -0.86 20.00
C LEU A 529 20.90 0.09 18.88
N TYR A 530 20.09 1.11 19.19
CA TYR A 530 19.62 2.12 18.23
C TYR A 530 19.98 3.53 18.70
N GLY A 531 20.02 4.48 17.76
CA GLY A 531 20.33 5.88 18.05
C GLY A 531 21.15 6.56 16.94
N PRO A 532 21.33 7.90 17.00
CA PRO A 532 22.05 8.69 15.99
C PRO A 532 23.47 8.18 15.70
N PRO A 533 24.03 8.41 14.50
CA PRO A 533 25.42 8.03 14.20
C PRO A 533 26.40 8.70 15.19
N GLY A 534 27.44 7.98 15.60
CA GLY A 534 28.45 8.48 16.54
C GLY A 534 28.14 8.29 18.02
N THR A 535 26.98 7.75 18.40
CA THR A 535 26.61 7.51 19.83
C THR A 535 27.21 6.24 20.46
N GLY A 536 28.26 5.67 19.87
CA GLY A 536 28.99 4.55 20.46
C GLY A 536 28.40 3.15 20.25
N LYS A 537 27.23 2.97 19.60
CA LYS A 537 26.56 1.65 19.38
C LYS A 537 27.51 0.51 18.97
N THR A 538 28.20 0.66 17.83
CA THR A 538 29.12 -0.37 17.32
C THR A 538 30.30 -0.57 18.28
N SER A 539 30.81 0.49 18.88
CA SER A 539 31.90 0.43 19.86
C SER A 539 31.49 -0.33 21.13
N THR A 540 30.27 -0.11 21.62
CA THR A 540 29.72 -0.80 22.81
C THR A 540 29.53 -2.29 22.55
N VAL A 541 28.99 -2.70 21.38
CA VAL A 541 28.85 -4.13 21.03
C VAL A 541 30.20 -4.81 20.92
N LEU A 542 31.19 -4.17 20.28
CA LEU A 542 32.53 -4.75 20.15
C LEU A 542 33.24 -4.87 21.51
N ALA A 543 33.12 -3.86 22.37
CA ALA A 543 33.64 -3.91 23.74
C ALA A 543 32.98 -5.03 24.57
N LEU A 544 31.66 -5.18 24.47
CA LEU A 544 30.92 -6.28 25.09
C LEU A 544 31.37 -7.64 24.56
N ALA A 545 31.50 -7.78 23.24
CA ALA A 545 31.90 -9.03 22.61
C ALA A 545 33.32 -9.44 23.04
N ARG A 546 34.26 -8.47 23.18
CA ARG A 546 35.59 -8.70 23.75
C ARG A 546 35.51 -9.16 25.21
N LYS A 547 34.61 -8.58 26.01
CA LYS A 547 34.40 -9.03 27.40
C LYS A 547 33.88 -10.47 27.46
N LEU A 548 32.98 -10.86 26.56
CA LEU A 548 32.37 -12.20 26.57
C LEU A 548 33.30 -13.30 26.02
N TYR A 549 34.02 -13.01 24.92
CA TYR A 549 34.75 -14.04 24.18
C TYR A 549 36.27 -13.90 24.27
N GLY A 550 36.79 -12.76 24.75
CA GLY A 550 38.22 -12.51 24.91
C GLY A 550 39.02 -12.82 23.64
N ASN A 551 39.99 -13.72 23.76
CA ASN A 551 40.86 -14.15 22.65
C ASN A 551 40.13 -14.98 21.58
N GLN A 552 38.93 -15.52 21.88
CA GLN A 552 38.13 -16.30 20.94
C GLN A 552 37.21 -15.42 20.06
N LEU A 553 37.25 -14.09 20.22
CA LEU A 553 36.41 -13.14 19.49
C LEU A 553 36.32 -13.41 17.97
N PRO A 554 37.43 -13.63 17.22
CA PRO A 554 37.35 -13.82 15.76
C PRO A 554 36.60 -15.09 15.34
N ASN A 555 36.56 -16.09 16.22
CA ASN A 555 35.90 -17.37 15.97
C ASN A 555 34.44 -17.36 16.46
N MET A 556 34.12 -16.47 17.40
CA MET A 556 32.83 -16.41 18.10
C MET A 556 31.93 -15.27 17.62
N VAL A 557 32.47 -14.32 16.86
CA VAL A 557 31.75 -13.12 16.41
C VAL A 557 31.86 -12.95 14.90
N LEU A 558 30.71 -12.98 14.23
CA LEU A 558 30.58 -12.58 12.83
C LEU A 558 30.01 -11.15 12.78
N GLU A 559 30.82 -10.19 12.35
CA GLU A 559 30.37 -8.83 12.05
C GLU A 559 29.92 -8.77 10.58
N LEU A 560 28.68 -8.36 10.34
CA LEU A 560 28.13 -8.15 9.00
C LEU A 560 27.72 -6.69 8.85
N ASN A 561 28.34 -5.98 7.90
CA ASN A 561 27.98 -4.61 7.62
C ASN A 561 26.98 -4.54 6.47
N ALA A 562 25.74 -4.20 6.79
CA ALA A 562 24.66 -4.11 5.80
C ALA A 562 24.90 -3.11 4.65
N SER A 563 25.84 -2.16 4.78
CA SER A 563 26.19 -1.26 3.67
C SER A 563 27.07 -1.92 2.63
N ASP A 564 27.94 -2.84 3.05
CA ASP A 564 29.07 -3.37 2.27
C ASP A 564 28.84 -4.85 1.91
N ASP A 565 28.24 -5.63 2.81
CA ASP A 565 27.93 -7.05 2.66
C ASP A 565 26.52 -7.25 2.10
N ARG A 566 26.36 -6.98 0.79
CA ARG A 566 25.08 -7.13 0.09
C ARG A 566 25.03 -8.38 -0.79
N GLY A 567 23.87 -9.01 -0.83
CA GLY A 567 23.57 -10.10 -1.75
C GLY A 567 23.46 -11.47 -1.10
N ILE A 568 22.92 -12.43 -1.85
CA ILE A 568 22.66 -13.79 -1.37
C ILE A 568 23.94 -14.61 -1.16
N ASP A 569 25.06 -14.18 -1.76
CA ASP A 569 26.35 -14.86 -1.68
C ASP A 569 27.04 -14.64 -0.32
N VAL A 570 26.78 -13.50 0.36
CA VAL A 570 27.18 -13.27 1.76
C VAL A 570 26.52 -14.31 2.67
N VAL A 571 25.25 -14.60 2.40
CA VAL A 571 24.44 -15.58 3.14
C VAL A 571 24.86 -17.02 2.85
N ARG A 572 25.25 -17.33 1.62
CA ARG A 572 25.64 -18.70 1.25
C ARG A 572 27.08 -19.03 1.64
N GLN A 573 28.00 -18.07 1.59
CA GLN A 573 29.42 -18.36 1.79
C GLN A 573 29.91 -17.97 3.20
N GLN A 574 29.90 -16.68 3.55
CA GLN A 574 30.47 -16.21 4.83
C GLN A 574 29.76 -16.81 6.05
N ILE A 575 28.44 -16.95 5.94
CA ILE A 575 27.58 -17.51 6.97
C ILE A 575 27.77 -19.02 7.10
N GLN A 576 27.87 -19.74 5.98
CA GLN A 576 28.12 -21.19 5.98
C GLN A 576 29.51 -21.50 6.54
N ASP A 577 30.52 -20.73 6.14
CA ASP A 577 31.90 -20.90 6.60
C ASP A 577 32.03 -20.60 8.10
N PHE A 578 31.35 -19.56 8.60
CA PHE A 578 31.34 -19.23 10.04
C PHE A 578 30.61 -20.29 10.88
N ALA A 579 29.43 -20.75 10.44
CA ALA A 579 28.69 -21.83 11.12
C ALA A 579 29.48 -23.15 11.12
N SER A 580 30.21 -23.43 10.04
CA SER A 580 31.08 -24.62 9.94
C SER A 580 32.30 -24.50 10.86
N THR A 581 32.86 -23.30 11.02
CA THR A 581 33.97 -23.03 11.95
C THR A 581 33.55 -23.23 13.42
N GLN A 582 32.30 -22.88 13.77
CA GLN A 582 31.75 -23.15 15.11
C GLN A 582 31.59 -24.66 15.39
N SER A 583 31.28 -25.48 14.38
CA SER A 583 31.15 -26.93 14.57
C SER A 583 32.46 -27.58 15.04
N ILE A 584 33.60 -27.09 14.54
CA ILE A 584 34.95 -27.53 14.90
C ILE A 584 35.36 -27.03 16.29
N SER A 585 34.90 -25.85 16.71
CA SER A 585 35.26 -25.25 17.99
C SER A 585 34.40 -25.71 19.18
N PHE A 586 33.25 -26.34 18.95
CA PHE A 586 32.30 -26.79 19.99
C PHE A 586 32.08 -28.31 20.07
N GLY A 587 32.73 -29.13 19.23
CA GLY A 587 32.56 -30.58 19.26
C GLY A 587 31.13 -31.03 18.89
N LEU A 588 30.47 -30.30 17.98
CA LEU A 588 29.13 -30.64 17.51
C LEU A 588 29.21 -31.71 16.42
N ASP A 589 28.63 -32.89 16.66
CA ASP A 589 28.47 -33.94 15.65
C ASP A 589 27.26 -33.60 14.74
N VAL A 590 27.55 -32.94 13.61
CA VAL A 590 26.54 -32.52 12.61
C VAL A 590 26.77 -33.29 11.30
N PRO A 591 26.04 -34.40 11.09
CA PRO A 591 26.02 -35.10 9.81
C PRO A 591 25.66 -34.18 8.63
N GLU A 592 26.22 -34.44 7.44
CA GLU A 592 26.04 -33.59 6.26
C GLU A 592 24.56 -33.41 5.85
N ASN A 593 23.71 -34.44 6.05
CA ASN A 593 22.27 -34.36 5.80
C ASN A 593 21.56 -33.40 6.78
N GLY A 594 21.97 -33.36 8.04
CA GLY A 594 21.47 -32.40 9.03
C GLY A 594 21.85 -30.96 8.69
N LEU A 595 23.08 -30.73 8.21
CA LEU A 595 23.50 -29.41 7.74
C LEU A 595 22.70 -28.95 6.51
N LYS A 596 22.45 -29.86 5.55
CA LYS A 596 21.60 -29.57 4.38
C LYS A 596 20.17 -29.21 4.79
N ALA A 597 19.59 -29.94 5.75
CA ALA A 597 18.26 -29.65 6.29
C ALA A 597 18.22 -28.30 7.00
N LEU A 598 19.25 -27.98 7.80
CA LEU A 598 19.39 -26.70 8.48
C LEU A 598 19.40 -25.54 7.49
N VAL A 599 20.26 -25.60 6.47
CA VAL A 599 20.38 -24.54 5.45
C VAL A 599 19.06 -24.37 4.70
N ARG A 600 18.41 -25.49 4.32
CA ARG A 600 17.11 -25.46 3.63
C ARG A 600 16.04 -24.77 4.48
N LEU A 601 15.83 -25.21 5.72
CA LEU A 601 14.77 -24.66 6.57
C LEU A 601 15.04 -23.21 7.00
N SER A 602 16.31 -22.82 7.05
CA SER A 602 16.72 -21.45 7.37
C SER A 602 16.39 -20.45 6.28
N ASN A 603 16.23 -20.88 5.01
CA ASN A 603 15.96 -20.00 3.86
C ASN A 603 16.93 -18.80 3.76
N GLY A 604 18.19 -18.98 4.19
CA GLY A 604 19.18 -17.90 4.22
C GLY A 604 19.02 -16.88 5.36
N ASP A 605 18.12 -17.10 6.31
CA ASP A 605 18.05 -16.30 7.53
C ASP A 605 18.99 -16.86 8.60
N MET A 606 19.99 -16.07 8.99
CA MET A 606 20.99 -16.46 9.99
C MET A 606 20.43 -16.65 11.40
N ARG A 607 19.48 -15.80 11.79
CA ARG A 607 18.84 -15.92 13.09
C ARG A 607 18.02 -17.21 13.14
N LYS A 608 17.34 -17.53 12.04
CA LYS A 608 16.60 -18.78 11.90
C LYS A 608 17.55 -19.99 11.95
N ALA A 609 18.68 -19.94 11.23
CA ALA A 609 19.68 -21.01 11.25
C ALA A 609 20.23 -21.28 12.66
N LEU A 610 20.65 -20.23 13.38
CA LEU A 610 21.17 -20.37 14.73
C LEU A 610 20.10 -20.91 15.70
N ASN A 611 18.87 -20.42 15.61
CA ASN A 611 17.78 -20.89 16.46
C ASN A 611 17.46 -22.37 16.20
N ILE A 612 17.38 -22.79 14.92
CA ILE A 612 17.15 -24.19 14.57
C ILE A 612 18.29 -25.07 15.08
N LEU A 613 19.54 -24.65 14.87
CA LEU A 613 20.73 -25.39 15.30
C LEU A 613 20.73 -25.57 16.82
N GLN A 614 20.50 -24.50 17.57
CA GLN A 614 20.46 -24.51 19.04
C GLN A 614 19.31 -25.37 19.56
N SER A 615 18.09 -25.18 19.04
CA SER A 615 16.93 -26.00 19.46
C SER A 615 17.12 -27.47 19.12
N THR A 616 17.74 -27.80 17.99
CA THR A 616 17.98 -29.19 17.59
C THR A 616 19.06 -29.84 18.45
N HIS A 617 20.15 -29.11 18.76
CA HIS A 617 21.20 -29.61 19.66
C HIS A 617 20.69 -29.81 21.10
N MET A 618 19.82 -28.93 21.58
CA MET A 618 19.20 -29.09 22.90
C MET A 618 18.24 -30.29 22.97
N ALA A 619 17.61 -30.65 21.85
CA ALA A 619 16.63 -31.72 21.78
C ALA A 619 17.23 -33.09 21.39
N SER A 620 18.36 -33.13 20.69
CA SER A 620 18.99 -34.34 20.16
C SER A 620 20.52 -34.27 20.30
N GLN A 621 21.14 -35.41 20.61
CA GLN A 621 22.60 -35.53 20.71
C GLN A 621 23.30 -35.34 19.36
N GLN A 622 22.64 -35.74 18.26
CA GLN A 622 23.12 -35.54 16.89
C GLN A 622 22.14 -34.66 16.11
N ILE A 623 22.68 -33.72 15.34
CA ILE A 623 21.89 -32.81 14.49
C ILE A 623 21.67 -33.50 13.15
N SER A 624 20.86 -34.56 13.13
CA SER A 624 20.47 -35.27 11.90
C SER A 624 19.36 -34.53 11.14
N GLU A 625 19.11 -34.90 9.87
CA GLU A 625 17.99 -34.35 9.09
C GLU A 625 16.64 -34.54 9.82
N GLU A 626 16.41 -35.73 10.37
CA GLU A 626 15.19 -36.04 11.11
C GLU A 626 15.03 -35.15 12.34
N ALA A 627 16.10 -34.98 13.13
CA ALA A 627 16.09 -34.12 14.30
C ALA A 627 15.74 -32.66 13.94
N VAL A 628 16.33 -32.12 12.87
CA VAL A 628 16.09 -30.75 12.40
C VAL A 628 14.63 -30.52 11.97
N TYR A 629 14.06 -31.46 11.21
CA TYR A 629 12.66 -31.36 10.76
C TYR A 629 11.66 -31.51 11.92
N LEU A 630 11.90 -32.45 12.83
CA LEU A 630 11.06 -32.64 14.01
C LEU A 630 11.10 -31.45 14.97
N CYS A 631 12.29 -30.90 15.24
CA CYS A 631 12.46 -29.73 16.13
C CYS A 631 11.79 -28.47 15.58
N THR A 632 11.67 -28.35 14.26
CA THR A 632 11.03 -27.20 13.62
C THR A 632 9.55 -27.42 13.31
N GLY A 633 9.02 -28.63 13.58
CA GLY A 633 7.64 -29.00 13.27
C GLY A 633 7.33 -29.09 11.77
N ASN A 634 8.36 -29.17 10.91
CA ASN A 634 8.17 -29.27 9.46
C ASN A 634 7.99 -30.74 9.04
N PRO A 635 7.15 -31.04 8.04
CA PRO A 635 7.02 -32.39 7.50
C PRO A 635 8.35 -32.90 6.92
N LEU A 636 8.69 -34.16 7.19
CA LEU A 636 9.85 -34.81 6.58
C LEU A 636 9.62 -34.97 5.06
N PRO A 637 10.67 -34.92 4.23
CA PRO A 637 10.55 -35.15 2.79
C PRO A 637 9.82 -36.45 2.44
N MET A 638 10.11 -37.54 3.16
CA MET A 638 9.46 -38.85 2.97
C MET A 638 7.95 -38.82 3.30
N ASP A 639 7.54 -38.01 4.29
CA ASP A 639 6.12 -37.84 4.60
C ASP A 639 5.39 -37.09 3.48
N ILE A 640 6.03 -36.09 2.88
CA ILE A 640 5.48 -35.31 1.77
C ILE A 640 5.34 -36.15 0.51
N GLU A 641 6.31 -37.01 0.21
CA GLU A 641 6.19 -37.98 -0.88
C GLU A 641 5.01 -38.93 -0.67
N GLN A 642 4.86 -39.45 0.55
CA GLN A 642 3.76 -40.34 0.90
C GLN A 642 2.38 -39.65 0.84
N ILE A 643 2.28 -38.41 1.32
CA ILE A 643 1.07 -37.60 1.23
C ILE A 643 0.72 -37.29 -0.22
N SER A 644 1.72 -36.91 -1.02
CA SER A 644 1.54 -36.62 -2.46
C SER A 644 1.09 -37.86 -3.21
N TYR A 645 1.61 -39.04 -2.86
CA TYR A 645 1.16 -40.32 -3.40
C TYR A 645 -0.33 -40.57 -3.12
N TRP A 646 -0.79 -40.36 -1.87
CA TRP A 646 -2.22 -40.52 -1.55
C TRP A 646 -3.09 -39.50 -2.27
N LEU A 647 -2.65 -38.24 -2.37
CA LEU A 647 -3.38 -37.21 -3.09
C LEU A 647 -3.56 -37.54 -4.58
N LEU A 648 -2.54 -38.11 -5.22
CA LEU A 648 -2.55 -38.43 -6.64
C LEU A 648 -3.24 -39.77 -6.99
N ASN A 649 -3.33 -40.71 -6.05
CA ASN A 649 -3.76 -42.08 -6.37
C ASN A 649 -4.97 -42.57 -5.57
N GLU A 650 -5.12 -42.19 -4.31
CA GLU A 650 -6.12 -42.77 -3.41
C GLU A 650 -7.49 -42.08 -3.53
N PRO A 651 -8.61 -42.76 -3.20
CA PRO A 651 -9.93 -42.13 -3.16
C PRO A 651 -10.04 -41.03 -2.10
N PHE A 652 -10.92 -40.04 -2.34
CA PHE A 652 -11.09 -38.86 -1.49
C PHE A 652 -11.17 -39.18 0.01
N THR A 653 -12.04 -40.12 0.40
CA THR A 653 -12.26 -40.49 1.80
C THR A 653 -11.01 -41.11 2.43
N THR A 654 -10.32 -41.97 1.69
CA THR A 654 -9.08 -42.62 2.14
C THR A 654 -7.96 -41.61 2.33
N SER A 655 -7.79 -40.69 1.38
CA SER A 655 -6.77 -39.63 1.45
C SER A 655 -7.02 -38.69 2.63
N CYS A 656 -8.26 -38.23 2.82
CA CYS A 656 -8.63 -37.41 3.97
C CYS A 656 -8.30 -38.12 5.30
N LYS A 657 -8.63 -39.41 5.42
CA LYS A 657 -8.36 -40.20 6.63
C LYS A 657 -6.85 -40.34 6.90
N ARG A 658 -6.07 -40.80 5.91
CA ARG A 658 -4.62 -41.04 6.06
C ARG A 658 -3.84 -39.74 6.34
N ILE A 659 -4.19 -38.65 5.65
CA ILE A 659 -3.55 -37.35 5.88
C ILE A 659 -3.94 -36.79 7.26
N SER A 660 -5.18 -36.99 7.70
CA SER A 660 -5.58 -36.61 9.07
C SER A 660 -4.82 -37.42 10.12
N GLU A 661 -4.63 -38.73 9.92
CA GLU A 661 -3.91 -39.60 10.85
C GLU A 661 -2.44 -39.22 10.97
N ILE A 662 -1.74 -38.97 9.85
CA ILE A 662 -0.32 -38.59 9.89
C ILE A 662 -0.13 -37.22 10.55
N LYS A 663 -1.05 -36.27 10.32
CA LYS A 663 -1.05 -34.96 10.98
C LYS A 663 -1.18 -35.09 12.49
N THR A 664 -2.17 -35.85 12.96
CA THR A 664 -2.39 -36.05 14.39
C THR A 664 -1.22 -36.78 15.04
N ARG A 665 -0.69 -37.83 14.39
CA ARG A 665 0.40 -38.65 14.94
C ARG A 665 1.73 -37.90 15.02
N LYS A 666 2.04 -37.08 14.01
CA LYS A 666 3.34 -36.37 13.91
C LYS A 666 3.27 -34.88 14.27
N GLY A 667 2.10 -34.38 14.68
CA GLY A 667 1.93 -32.97 15.05
C GLY A 667 2.10 -31.98 13.90
N LEU A 668 1.79 -32.38 12.67
CA LEU A 668 2.03 -31.56 11.48
C LEU A 668 0.88 -30.57 11.23
N ALA A 669 1.24 -29.31 10.98
CA ALA A 669 0.28 -28.32 10.53
C ALA A 669 -0.07 -28.52 9.05
N LEU A 670 -1.35 -28.35 8.68
CA LEU A 670 -1.77 -28.50 7.28
C LEU A 670 -1.11 -27.47 6.36
N VAL A 671 -0.86 -26.27 6.87
CA VAL A 671 -0.22 -25.20 6.10
C VAL A 671 1.17 -25.61 5.62
N ASP A 672 1.94 -26.30 6.46
CA ASP A 672 3.29 -26.76 6.10
C ASP A 672 3.24 -27.94 5.12
N ILE A 673 2.23 -28.81 5.26
CA ILE A 673 1.96 -29.86 4.26
C ILE A 673 1.61 -29.24 2.90
N VAL A 674 0.72 -28.25 2.85
CA VAL A 674 0.31 -27.59 1.59
C VAL A 674 1.50 -26.91 0.92
N ARG A 675 2.36 -26.24 1.69
CA ARG A 675 3.59 -25.61 1.18
C ARG A 675 4.54 -26.63 0.56
N GLU A 676 4.84 -27.70 1.28
CA GLU A 676 5.80 -28.69 0.80
C GLU A 676 5.25 -29.54 -0.36
N VAL A 677 3.95 -29.86 -0.34
CA VAL A 677 3.26 -30.50 -1.48
C VAL A 677 3.27 -29.58 -2.71
N THR A 678 3.11 -28.26 -2.52
CA THR A 678 3.22 -27.30 -3.63
C THR A 678 4.61 -27.35 -4.26
N MET A 679 5.67 -27.38 -3.44
CA MET A 679 7.05 -27.55 -3.93
C MET A 679 7.27 -28.89 -4.65
N PHE A 680 6.60 -29.96 -4.21
CA PHE A 680 6.61 -31.25 -4.89
C PHE A 680 5.93 -31.19 -6.26
N VAL A 681 4.77 -30.51 -6.37
CA VAL A 681 4.03 -30.32 -7.64
C VAL A 681 4.87 -29.57 -8.69
N PHE A 682 5.72 -28.63 -8.28
CA PHE A 682 6.66 -27.96 -9.19
C PHE A 682 7.74 -28.90 -9.77
N LYS A 683 8.09 -29.98 -9.07
CA LYS A 683 9.14 -30.93 -9.48
C LYS A 683 8.62 -32.03 -10.40
N ILE A 684 7.38 -32.48 -10.22
CA ILE A 684 6.81 -33.57 -11.02
C ILE A 684 6.38 -33.08 -12.40
N LYS A 685 6.49 -33.96 -13.40
CA LYS A 685 5.99 -33.68 -14.76
C LYS A 685 4.47 -33.74 -14.76
N MET A 686 3.84 -32.63 -15.15
CA MET A 686 2.38 -32.46 -15.22
C MET A 686 2.09 -31.51 -16.40
N PRO A 687 0.99 -31.70 -17.16
CA PRO A 687 0.57 -30.75 -18.18
C PRO A 687 0.44 -29.33 -17.60
N PRO A 688 0.88 -28.28 -18.32
CA PRO A 688 0.90 -26.91 -17.80
C PRO A 688 -0.44 -26.43 -17.27
N ASP A 689 -1.54 -26.70 -17.99
CA ASP A 689 -2.89 -26.23 -17.61
C ASP A 689 -3.37 -26.86 -16.31
N VAL A 690 -3.14 -28.16 -16.13
CA VAL A 690 -3.49 -28.89 -14.90
C VAL A 690 -2.62 -28.39 -13.74
N ARG A 691 -1.32 -28.17 -13.99
CA ARG A 691 -0.38 -27.70 -12.97
C ARG A 691 -0.74 -26.29 -12.49
N ILE A 692 -1.03 -25.37 -13.40
CA ILE A 692 -1.42 -23.98 -13.08
C ILE A 692 -2.70 -23.98 -12.23
N HIS A 693 -3.70 -24.74 -12.65
CA HIS A 693 -4.95 -24.83 -11.91
C HIS A 693 -4.74 -25.40 -10.51
N LEU A 694 -3.99 -26.51 -10.38
CA LEU A 694 -3.73 -27.14 -9.09
C LEU A 694 -2.95 -26.24 -8.13
N ILE A 695 -1.96 -25.48 -8.63
CA ILE A 695 -1.19 -24.51 -7.83
C ILE A 695 -2.10 -23.38 -7.34
N ASN A 696 -2.99 -22.86 -8.19
CA ASN A 696 -3.92 -21.80 -7.79
C ASN A 696 -4.84 -22.26 -6.66
N GLU A 697 -5.34 -23.49 -6.71
CA GLU A 697 -6.19 -24.05 -5.65
C GLU A 697 -5.43 -24.27 -4.34
N MET A 698 -4.20 -24.80 -4.41
CA MET A 698 -3.36 -24.96 -3.23
C MET A 698 -3.00 -23.61 -2.60
N ALA A 699 -2.73 -22.58 -3.41
CA ALA A 699 -2.46 -21.23 -2.93
C ALA A 699 -3.67 -20.62 -2.19
N GLU A 700 -4.89 -20.86 -2.70
CA GLU A 700 -6.11 -20.42 -2.01
C GLU A 700 -6.32 -21.16 -0.68
N ILE A 701 -6.03 -22.46 -0.64
CA ILE A 701 -6.09 -23.27 0.59
C ILE A 701 -5.07 -22.77 1.62
N GLU A 702 -3.83 -22.52 1.22
CA GLU A 702 -2.80 -21.94 2.10
C GLU A 702 -3.23 -20.59 2.64
N TYR A 703 -3.79 -19.72 1.79
CA TYR A 703 -4.33 -18.43 2.18
C TYR A 703 -5.45 -18.57 3.23
N ARG A 704 -6.42 -19.46 3.01
CA ARG A 704 -7.51 -19.72 3.97
C ARG A 704 -6.96 -20.25 5.30
N LEU A 705 -5.96 -21.12 5.28
CA LEU A 705 -5.31 -21.62 6.49
C LEU A 705 -4.62 -20.50 7.28
N SER A 706 -4.05 -19.50 6.61
CA SER A 706 -3.44 -18.34 7.28
C SER A 706 -4.44 -17.44 8.02
N LEU A 707 -5.73 -17.51 7.68
CA LEU A 707 -6.83 -16.76 8.30
C LEU A 707 -7.54 -17.55 9.42
N ALA A 708 -6.87 -18.53 10.02
CA ALA A 708 -7.42 -19.41 11.07
C ALA A 708 -8.71 -20.15 10.66
N CYS A 709 -8.86 -20.50 9.38
CA CYS A 709 -9.98 -21.31 8.91
C CYS A 709 -9.94 -22.75 9.43
N ASN A 710 -11.10 -23.43 9.38
CA ASN A 710 -11.23 -24.81 9.83
C ASN A 710 -10.32 -25.77 9.02
N ASP A 711 -9.33 -26.33 9.71
CA ASP A 711 -8.30 -27.21 9.17
C ASP A 711 -8.88 -28.46 8.48
N LYS A 712 -9.98 -29.02 8.98
CA LYS A 712 -10.66 -30.19 8.38
C LYS A 712 -11.31 -29.87 7.04
N LEU A 713 -11.92 -28.69 6.91
CA LEU A 713 -12.51 -28.23 5.63
C LEU A 713 -11.43 -27.97 4.58
N GLN A 714 -10.30 -27.40 4.99
CA GLN A 714 -9.18 -27.16 4.10
C GLN A 714 -8.48 -28.45 3.69
N LEU A 715 -8.39 -29.46 4.56
CA LEU A 715 -7.91 -30.78 4.18
C LEU A 715 -8.80 -31.42 3.12
N GLY A 716 -10.12 -31.36 3.30
CA GLY A 716 -11.07 -31.80 2.28
C GLY A 716 -10.91 -31.03 0.96
N SER A 717 -10.64 -29.72 1.03
CA SER A 717 -10.42 -28.89 -0.16
C SER A 717 -9.13 -29.28 -0.90
N LEU A 718 -8.05 -29.60 -0.17
CA LEU A 718 -6.79 -30.09 -0.73
C LEU A 718 -6.99 -31.42 -1.48
N VAL A 719 -7.68 -32.38 -0.86
CA VAL A 719 -7.95 -33.67 -1.50
C VAL A 719 -8.87 -33.50 -2.71
N ALA A 720 -9.87 -32.61 -2.65
CA ALA A 720 -10.74 -32.29 -3.78
C ALA A 720 -9.98 -31.67 -4.96
N ALA A 721 -9.02 -30.78 -4.69
CA ALA A 721 -8.17 -30.16 -5.70
C ALA A 721 -7.37 -31.22 -6.49
N PHE A 722 -6.72 -32.13 -5.77
CA PHE A 722 -6.00 -33.24 -6.40
C PHE A 722 -6.92 -34.24 -7.10
N THR A 723 -8.13 -34.46 -6.59
CA THR A 723 -9.13 -35.31 -7.26
C THR A 723 -9.54 -34.73 -8.62
N ARG A 724 -9.75 -33.40 -8.69
CA ARG A 724 -10.02 -32.71 -9.97
C ARG A 724 -8.82 -32.74 -10.90
N ALA A 725 -7.61 -32.52 -10.38
CA ALA A 725 -6.39 -32.60 -11.17
C ALA A 725 -6.23 -33.99 -11.80
N ARG A 726 -6.50 -35.08 -11.07
CA ARG A 726 -6.51 -36.45 -11.62
C ARG A 726 -7.51 -36.63 -12.75
N ALA A 727 -8.73 -36.12 -12.60
CA ALA A 727 -9.75 -36.19 -13.65
C ALA A 727 -9.28 -35.47 -14.92
N SER A 728 -8.68 -34.28 -14.77
CA SER A 728 -8.12 -33.52 -15.89
C SER A 728 -6.91 -34.20 -16.53
N LEU A 729 -6.06 -34.88 -15.75
CA LEU A 729 -4.95 -35.67 -16.28
C LEU A 729 -5.43 -36.85 -17.13
N VAL A 730 -6.47 -37.56 -16.68
CA VAL A 730 -7.07 -38.66 -17.43
C VAL A 730 -7.74 -38.13 -18.70
N ALA A 731 -8.37 -36.95 -18.65
CA ALA A 731 -8.97 -36.31 -19.82
C ALA A 731 -7.92 -35.85 -20.83
N ALA A 732 -6.76 -35.35 -20.39
CA ALA A 732 -5.66 -34.92 -21.26
C ALA A 732 -4.82 -36.08 -21.84
N ALA A 733 -4.96 -37.29 -21.30
CA ALA A 733 -4.29 -38.51 -21.77
C ALA A 733 -5.15 -39.32 -22.77
N LYS A 734 -6.42 -38.93 -22.96
CA LYS A 734 -7.31 -39.41 -24.01
C LYS A 734 -7.26 -38.46 -25.19
#